data_AF-A0A2H0TZD3-F1
#
_entry.id   AF-A0A2H0TZD3-F1
#
_cell.length_a   1.000
_cell.length_b   1.000
_cell.length_c   1.000
_cell.angle_alpha   90.00
_cell.angle_beta   90.00
_cell.angle_gamma   90.00
#
_symmetry.space_group_name_H-M   'P 1'
#
loop_
_entity.id
_entity.type
_entity.pdbx_description
1 polymer ?
#
loop_
_entity_poly.entity_id
_entity_poly.type
_entity_poly.pdbx_seq_one_letter_code
_entity_poly.pdbx_strand_id
1 'polypeptide(L)'
;ARVEGLSSQNEQGEKYLDIGQFLNGLDLDSLDLLPALDINKYEPTFRAEVLWSLYREINTSLGLKTKEQKIEMIKNDRKLQMKLSTLQKLWADDETKKLFQKEYNRHLKEEKTVNGEYEEYQNLTKDMAGLQQQIDDLLVTMFASRGREISEMDSLLYDSYLNSYEQKKQDLDTLLSDNPELAARAAYNKLLEYQRQLQKEHFIWTNSRLAIYRELSQKMLSGRPVMILSESGAGKTSLVSALAKHLTGQRVSRVVGGKNTRAEKLFATHDLSGDTSYYRYQPIVEALSGKASSLDSKPKHKGRVCLDDEFNQRPADTQMEIIKNLSGNVIPGEEFQVPNTTLTEKVQSNFAFVACGNPASDRYERNDTDVAVLREFAGNIIEMDYLEQTKNNPELYQVMLASLLDKNHRIRVAEDEVSPQFIWQDENQILDENPQAGGFLWRFANAWRTMYDSFKHEDNALSRANPGQPKEEFFLDKVLLDVGVVTSWLEKYKKIKVDSSLENFLRQELQAFLAQPTFSQEDRDLVNKILQHFAIDLDKQETKVMNSKVLTPQDIGWLLPNVARPRKEKIGEAETHTILSDEGEEIEYTLVKVFDYQPGTKFQSKHGKKQKFTLVGKSKEGNAVLKDESDQTAVVIGVKEELLEDYEEYTPPQPEGLSLETAEQILTKEKVFGPDDVRQVWGVELDKVPPIPYSQADLEKAKKMGMYLILRLDKDGQGNPLTAKRMNDLKQAEFTRNNRGKILYNAEDWYKNEEFFIGETPKLSWTLTSGDILPGSTNNNYVHQTRILRDHLKSQGWLSQKEERDCSDEVLRRLSNEMGVDFDTQRIIDESKYNANWRKVTEDLIKLSINQKYRPSFAEVLYDFISILESKNKRILESIYTWTKSRSSSGFLVEVGRCGGDGARVNRWKPDGRNGILGACFSR
;
A
#
# COMPACT_ATOMS: atom_id res chain seq x y z
N ALA A 1 -3.07 9.02 -10.46
CA ALA A 1 -4.31 8.47 -11.03
C ALA A 1 -4.91 9.22 -12.24
N ARG A 2 -4.53 10.45 -12.62
CA ARG A 2 -5.01 11.09 -13.88
C ARG A 2 -3.86 11.66 -14.75
N VAL A 3 -2.92 10.80 -15.15
CA VAL A 3 -1.84 11.13 -16.11
C VAL A 3 -1.87 10.21 -17.33
N GLU A 4 -2.95 9.47 -17.56
CA GLU A 4 -3.03 8.47 -18.65
C GLU A 4 -3.10 9.08 -20.07
N GLY A 5 -3.21 10.41 -20.21
CA GLY A 5 -3.39 11.07 -21.51
C GLY A 5 -2.13 11.42 -22.30
N LEU A 6 -0.91 11.19 -21.77
CA LEU A 6 0.36 11.67 -22.38
C LEU A 6 1.49 10.63 -22.37
N SER A 7 1.16 9.33 -22.27
CA SER A 7 2.17 8.28 -22.37
C SER A 7 2.51 7.99 -23.82
N SER A 8 3.76 8.23 -24.22
CA SER A 8 4.33 7.74 -25.48
C SER A 8 4.97 6.37 -25.28
N GLN A 9 5.15 5.60 -26.35
CA GLN A 9 5.84 4.31 -26.32
C GLN A 9 7.21 4.45 -26.99
N ASN A 10 8.28 4.01 -26.32
CA ASN A 10 9.59 3.88 -26.97
C ASN A 10 9.57 2.67 -27.95
N GLU A 11 10.65 2.48 -28.70
CA GLU A 11 10.78 1.36 -29.67
C GLU A 11 10.63 -0.03 -29.01
N GLN A 12 10.76 -0.11 -27.69
CA GLN A 12 10.61 -1.32 -26.87
C GLN A 12 9.19 -1.48 -26.29
N GLY A 13 8.25 -0.59 -26.61
CA GLY A 13 6.86 -0.63 -26.15
C GLY A 13 6.63 -0.11 -24.72
N GLU A 14 7.64 0.46 -24.08
CA GLU A 14 7.53 1.01 -22.73
C GLU A 14 6.86 2.38 -22.74
N LYS A 15 5.82 2.53 -21.91
CA LYS A 15 5.15 3.82 -21.70
C LYS A 15 6.08 4.77 -20.95
N TYR A 16 6.43 5.90 -21.57
CA TYR A 16 7.14 7.01 -20.92
C TYR A 16 6.28 8.29 -20.99
N LEU A 17 6.41 9.16 -19.98
CA LEU A 17 5.79 10.47 -20.07
C LEU A 17 6.65 11.40 -20.93
N ASP A 18 6.07 11.90 -22.01
CA ASP A 18 6.70 12.90 -22.86
C ASP A 18 6.19 14.31 -22.53
N ILE A 19 6.93 15.04 -21.68
CA ILE A 19 6.62 16.45 -21.39
C ILE A 19 6.80 17.31 -22.66
N GLY A 20 7.63 16.88 -23.63
CA GLY A 20 7.78 17.54 -24.91
C GLY A 20 6.49 17.56 -25.72
N GLN A 21 5.73 16.46 -25.75
CA GLN A 21 4.41 16.43 -26.39
C GLN A 21 3.43 17.40 -25.73
N PHE A 22 3.45 17.48 -24.40
CA PHE A 22 2.63 18.46 -23.67
C PHE A 22 3.00 19.89 -24.04
N LEU A 23 4.30 20.23 -24.07
CA LEU A 23 4.79 21.55 -24.44
C LEU A 23 4.43 21.90 -25.90
N ASN A 24 4.62 20.97 -26.84
CA ASN A 24 4.29 21.14 -28.26
C ASN A 24 2.78 21.40 -28.46
N GLY A 25 1.92 20.77 -27.66
CA GLY A 25 0.47 20.98 -27.71
C GLY A 25 0.00 22.38 -27.28
N LEU A 26 0.87 23.17 -26.62
CA LEU A 26 0.56 24.53 -26.16
C LEU A 26 0.98 25.64 -27.12
N ASP A 27 1.70 25.31 -28.22
CA ASP A 27 2.08 26.27 -29.25
C ASP A 27 2.85 27.48 -28.67
N LEU A 28 3.87 27.15 -27.87
CA LEU A 28 4.60 28.12 -27.04
C LEU A 28 5.29 29.21 -27.87
N ASP A 29 5.66 28.92 -29.12
CA ASP A 29 6.29 29.88 -30.04
C ASP A 29 5.37 31.06 -30.37
N SER A 30 4.06 30.91 -30.17
CA SER A 30 3.05 31.98 -30.34
C SER A 30 2.86 32.86 -29.08
N LEU A 31 3.60 32.58 -28.00
CA LEU A 31 3.46 33.21 -26.69
C LEU A 31 4.73 33.98 -26.30
N ASP A 32 4.57 35.23 -25.88
CA ASP A 32 5.65 36.03 -25.28
C ASP A 32 5.82 35.63 -23.80
N LEU A 33 6.62 34.58 -23.55
CA LEU A 33 6.84 34.04 -22.21
C LEU A 33 7.88 34.86 -21.43
N LEU A 34 7.65 35.01 -20.13
CA LEU A 34 8.64 35.60 -19.22
C LEU A 34 9.90 34.72 -19.12
N PRO A 35 11.08 35.32 -18.82
CA PRO A 35 12.33 34.59 -18.64
C PRO A 35 12.21 33.44 -17.64
N ALA A 36 12.84 32.30 -17.97
CA ALA A 36 12.92 31.16 -17.08
C ALA A 36 13.74 31.49 -15.82
N LEU A 37 13.42 30.82 -14.71
CA LEU A 37 14.25 30.89 -13.51
C LEU A 37 15.66 30.35 -13.79
N ASP A 38 16.66 30.92 -13.11
CA ASP A 38 17.99 30.35 -13.13
C ASP A 38 18.06 29.10 -12.26
N ILE A 39 18.10 27.96 -12.95
CA ILE A 39 18.06 26.62 -12.39
C ILE A 39 19.42 25.92 -12.43
N ASN A 40 20.41 26.50 -13.10
CA ASN A 40 21.70 25.85 -13.36
C ASN A 40 22.55 25.72 -12.09
N LYS A 41 22.22 26.50 -11.06
CA LYS A 41 22.83 26.42 -9.73
C LYS A 41 22.38 25.22 -8.89
N TYR A 42 21.42 24.43 -9.36
CA TYR A 42 20.90 23.28 -8.63
C TYR A 42 21.34 21.95 -9.26
N GLU A 43 21.53 20.95 -8.41
CA GLU A 43 21.89 19.59 -8.81
C GLU A 43 20.88 18.97 -9.80
N PRO A 44 21.33 18.06 -10.69
CA PRO A 44 20.47 17.41 -11.68
C PRO A 44 19.25 16.71 -11.07
N THR A 45 19.42 16.07 -9.91
CA THR A 45 18.34 15.42 -9.13
C THR A 45 17.24 16.41 -8.76
N PHE A 46 17.62 17.55 -8.19
CA PHE A 46 16.69 18.61 -7.86
C PHE A 46 16.01 19.19 -9.10
N ARG A 47 16.75 19.40 -10.19
CA ARG A 47 16.20 19.86 -11.47
C ARG A 47 15.13 18.88 -11.99
N ALA A 48 15.39 17.57 -11.96
CA ALA A 48 14.45 16.53 -12.40
C ALA A 48 13.17 16.50 -11.54
N GLU A 49 13.29 16.72 -10.23
CA GLU A 49 12.11 16.83 -9.36
C GLU A 49 11.26 18.08 -9.63
N VAL A 50 11.93 19.22 -9.85
CA VAL A 50 11.28 20.48 -10.16
C VAL A 50 10.55 20.38 -11.50
N LEU A 51 11.17 19.74 -12.50
CA LEU A 51 10.55 19.43 -13.79
C LEU A 51 9.21 18.69 -13.59
N TRP A 52 9.22 17.59 -12.83
CA TRP A 52 8.00 16.83 -12.52
C TRP A 52 6.95 17.65 -11.77
N SER A 53 7.37 18.43 -10.77
CA SER A 53 6.47 19.28 -9.98
C SER A 53 5.81 20.38 -10.81
N LEU A 54 6.60 21.09 -11.62
CA LEU A 54 6.11 22.15 -12.49
C LEU A 54 5.14 21.60 -13.53
N TYR A 55 5.47 20.47 -14.16
CA TYR A 55 4.58 19.81 -15.10
C TYR A 55 3.21 19.52 -14.45
N ARG A 56 3.19 18.92 -13.25
CA ARG A 56 1.93 18.65 -12.54
C ARG A 56 1.16 19.92 -12.20
N GLU A 57 1.83 20.95 -11.69
CA GLU A 57 1.17 22.22 -11.35
C GLU A 57 0.56 22.89 -12.58
N ILE A 58 1.33 23.00 -13.67
CA ILE A 58 0.88 23.62 -14.93
C ILE A 58 -0.28 22.81 -15.51
N ASN A 59 -0.13 21.49 -15.64
CA ASN A 59 -1.18 20.63 -16.17
C ASN A 59 -2.48 20.72 -15.34
N THR A 60 -2.37 20.82 -14.01
CA THR A 60 -3.51 21.03 -13.11
C THR A 60 -4.17 22.40 -13.32
N SER A 61 -3.38 23.47 -13.40
CA SER A 61 -3.88 24.84 -13.64
C SER A 61 -4.60 24.98 -14.98
N LEU A 62 -4.06 24.35 -16.03
CA LEU A 62 -4.65 24.38 -17.36
C LEU A 62 -5.92 23.52 -17.43
N GLY A 63 -5.92 22.32 -16.85
CA GLY A 63 -7.08 21.43 -16.78
C GLY A 63 -7.63 21.01 -18.16
N LEU A 64 -8.90 20.61 -18.20
CA LEU A 64 -9.61 20.15 -19.41
C LEU A 64 -10.17 21.32 -20.26
N LYS A 65 -9.37 22.38 -20.45
CA LYS A 65 -9.76 23.55 -21.26
C LYS A 65 -9.36 23.37 -22.73
N THR A 66 -10.04 24.08 -23.63
CA THR A 66 -9.67 24.16 -25.06
C THR A 66 -8.30 24.82 -25.24
N LYS A 67 -7.68 24.65 -26.42
CA LYS A 67 -6.35 25.22 -26.71
C LYS A 67 -6.37 26.75 -26.57
N GLU A 68 -7.43 27.39 -27.06
CA GLU A 68 -7.64 28.84 -27.04
C GLU A 68 -7.75 29.36 -25.61
N GLN A 69 -8.55 28.69 -24.77
CA GLN A 69 -8.70 29.04 -23.34
C GLN A 69 -7.40 28.88 -22.55
N LYS A 70 -6.61 27.84 -22.86
CA LYS A 70 -5.29 27.64 -22.25
C LYS A 70 -4.33 28.77 -22.61
N ILE A 71 -4.28 29.13 -23.89
CA ILE A 71 -3.46 30.24 -24.40
C ILE A 71 -3.86 31.57 -23.73
N GLU A 72 -5.16 31.86 -23.64
CA GLU A 72 -5.65 33.08 -22.98
C GLU A 72 -5.27 33.14 -21.49
N MET A 73 -5.40 32.02 -20.77
CA MET A 73 -4.95 31.94 -19.38
C MET A 73 -3.45 32.17 -19.24
N ILE A 74 -2.64 31.58 -20.12
CA ILE A 74 -1.18 31.77 -20.10
C ILE A 74 -0.83 33.24 -20.35
N LYS A 75 -1.47 33.90 -21.32
CA LYS A 75 -1.26 35.33 -21.59
C LYS A 75 -1.59 36.22 -20.40
N ASN A 76 -2.61 35.86 -19.62
CA ASN A 76 -3.09 36.66 -18.50
C ASN A 76 -2.43 36.32 -17.14
N ASP A 77 -1.73 35.19 -17.02
CA ASP A 77 -1.07 34.75 -15.79
C ASP A 77 0.45 34.74 -15.93
N ARG A 78 1.09 35.82 -15.44
CA ARG A 78 2.55 35.97 -15.41
C ARG A 78 3.26 34.84 -14.65
N LYS A 79 2.68 34.31 -13.58
CA LYS A 79 3.29 33.20 -12.84
C LYS A 79 3.27 31.93 -13.68
N LEU A 80 2.19 31.69 -14.42
CA LEU A 80 2.07 30.56 -15.32
C LEU A 80 3.05 30.65 -16.49
N GLN A 81 3.26 31.85 -17.06
CA GLN A 81 4.28 32.09 -18.10
C GLN A 81 5.69 31.71 -17.62
N MET A 82 6.08 32.21 -16.43
CA MET A 82 7.40 31.93 -15.85
C MET A 82 7.57 30.44 -15.49
N LYS A 83 6.50 29.77 -15.03
CA LYS A 83 6.53 28.31 -14.80
C LYS A 83 6.72 27.54 -16.09
N LEU A 84 6.05 27.93 -17.17
CA LEU A 84 6.14 27.29 -18.49
C LEU A 84 7.54 27.45 -19.10
N SER A 85 8.10 28.65 -19.11
CA SER A 85 9.47 28.87 -19.62
C SER A 85 10.51 28.12 -18.79
N THR A 86 10.33 28.03 -17.47
CA THR A 86 11.18 27.21 -16.59
C THR A 86 11.03 25.71 -16.89
N LEU A 87 9.80 25.22 -17.11
CA LEU A 87 9.55 23.83 -17.50
C LEU A 87 10.21 23.48 -18.84
N GLN A 88 10.12 24.38 -19.81
CA GLN A 88 10.76 24.23 -21.13
C GLN A 88 12.28 24.14 -20.99
N LYS A 89 12.89 25.03 -20.21
CA LYS A 89 14.33 25.03 -19.95
C LYS A 89 14.79 23.74 -19.25
N LEU A 90 14.03 23.24 -18.27
CA LEU A 90 14.33 21.97 -17.59
C LEU A 90 14.22 20.75 -18.51
N TRP A 91 13.23 20.73 -19.41
CA TRP A 91 13.04 19.61 -20.32
C TRP A 91 14.09 19.55 -21.43
N ALA A 92 14.65 20.71 -21.81
CA ALA A 92 15.72 20.82 -22.79
C ALA A 92 17.10 20.42 -22.25
N ASP A 93 17.25 20.31 -20.92
CA ASP A 93 18.49 19.85 -20.29
C ASP A 93 18.56 18.30 -20.30
N ASP A 94 19.50 17.75 -21.08
CA ASP A 94 19.60 16.30 -21.32
C ASP A 94 19.82 15.48 -20.06
N GLU A 95 20.63 15.99 -19.12
CA GLU A 95 20.93 15.32 -17.86
C GLU A 95 19.68 15.24 -16.97
N THR A 96 18.98 16.37 -16.80
CA THR A 96 17.71 16.48 -16.09
C THR A 96 16.66 15.55 -16.70
N LYS A 97 16.55 15.53 -18.03
CA LYS A 97 15.59 14.70 -18.76
C LYS A 97 15.85 13.21 -18.57
N LYS A 98 17.11 12.76 -18.74
CA LYS A 98 17.50 11.35 -18.55
C LYS A 98 17.20 10.88 -17.12
N LEU A 99 17.56 11.70 -16.13
CA LEU A 99 17.31 11.37 -14.73
C LEU A 99 15.81 11.33 -14.42
N PHE A 100 15.04 12.30 -14.92
CA PHE A 100 13.58 12.28 -14.79
C PHE A 100 12.96 11.01 -15.38
N GLN A 101 13.39 10.60 -16.57
CA GLN A 101 12.88 9.38 -17.22
C GLN A 101 13.24 8.13 -16.42
N LYS A 102 14.48 8.03 -15.91
CA LYS A 102 14.92 6.94 -15.03
C LYS A 102 14.02 6.80 -13.81
N GLU A 103 13.81 7.90 -13.08
CA GLU A 103 13.00 7.91 -11.85
C GLU A 103 11.51 7.68 -12.13
N TYR A 104 10.99 8.24 -13.24
CA TYR A 104 9.61 8.00 -13.67
C TYR A 104 9.37 6.53 -14.02
N ASN A 105 10.30 5.90 -14.73
CA ASN A 105 10.22 4.47 -15.06
C ASN A 105 10.34 3.60 -13.79
N ARG A 106 11.18 3.99 -12.83
CA ARG A 106 11.23 3.34 -11.50
C ARG A 106 9.86 3.38 -10.84
N HIS A 107 9.26 4.56 -10.78
CA HIS A 107 7.91 4.73 -10.22
C HIS A 107 6.83 3.89 -10.94
N LEU A 108 6.85 3.84 -12.28
CA LEU A 108 5.93 2.99 -13.03
C LEU A 108 6.14 1.49 -12.77
N LYS A 109 7.39 1.06 -12.56
CA LYS A 109 7.71 -0.32 -12.19
C LYS A 109 7.13 -0.65 -10.82
N GLU A 110 7.28 0.23 -9.84
CA GLU A 110 6.69 0.07 -8.51
C GLU A 110 5.16 -0.09 -8.59
N GLU A 111 4.47 0.78 -9.34
CA GLU A 111 3.02 0.67 -9.51
C GLU A 111 2.60 -0.67 -10.15
N LYS A 112 3.41 -1.22 -11.06
CA LYS A 112 3.17 -2.55 -11.65
C LYS A 112 3.42 -3.69 -10.67
N THR A 113 4.45 -3.61 -9.83
CA THR A 113 4.83 -4.70 -8.89
C THR A 113 3.78 -5.00 -7.84
N VAL A 114 2.94 -4.03 -7.50
CA VAL A 114 1.88 -4.17 -6.48
C VAL A 114 0.52 -4.53 -7.13
N ASN A 115 0.43 -4.63 -8.46
CA ASN A 115 -0.86 -4.68 -9.14
C ASN A 115 -1.54 -6.07 -9.04
N GLY A 116 -2.81 -6.08 -8.61
CA GLY A 116 -3.58 -7.26 -8.21
C GLY A 116 -3.88 -7.26 -6.70
N GLU A 117 -2.85 -7.34 -5.86
CA GLU A 117 -2.98 -7.29 -4.39
C GLU A 117 -3.23 -5.86 -3.88
N TYR A 118 -2.88 -4.83 -4.65
CA TYR A 118 -3.23 -3.45 -4.33
C TYR A 118 -4.75 -3.21 -4.32
N GLU A 119 -5.51 -3.88 -5.19
CA GLU A 119 -6.97 -3.75 -5.21
C GLU A 119 -7.58 -4.36 -3.95
N GLU A 120 -7.06 -5.51 -3.51
CA GLU A 120 -7.46 -6.14 -2.25
C GLU A 120 -7.15 -5.24 -1.05
N TYR A 121 -5.93 -4.69 -0.98
CA TYR A 121 -5.56 -3.68 0.01
C TYR A 121 -6.51 -2.47 -0.01
N GLN A 122 -6.85 -1.95 -1.19
CA GLN A 122 -7.77 -0.82 -1.33
C GLN A 122 -9.19 -1.17 -0.84
N ASN A 123 -9.67 -2.38 -1.13
CA ASN A 123 -10.95 -2.84 -0.65
C ASN A 123 -10.96 -3.02 0.87
N LEU A 124 -9.95 -3.68 1.45
CA LEU A 124 -9.80 -3.85 2.90
C LEU A 124 -9.74 -2.51 3.63
N THR A 125 -8.90 -1.59 3.16
CA THR A 125 -8.77 -0.26 3.79
C THR A 125 -10.03 0.59 3.66
N LYS A 126 -10.75 0.48 2.53
CA LYS A 126 -12.05 1.14 2.35
C LYS A 126 -13.11 0.56 3.27
N ASP A 127 -13.18 -0.77 3.41
CA ASP A 127 -14.11 -1.45 4.32
C ASP A 127 -13.82 -1.08 5.78
N MET A 128 -12.55 -1.08 6.18
CA MET A 128 -12.11 -0.64 7.51
C MET A 128 -12.47 0.82 7.78
N ALA A 129 -12.28 1.71 6.81
CA ALA A 129 -12.68 3.11 6.94
C ALA A 129 -14.21 3.26 7.07
N GLY A 130 -14.98 2.44 6.34
CA GLY A 130 -16.43 2.37 6.47
C GLY A 130 -16.88 1.91 7.85
N LEU A 131 -16.27 0.84 8.38
CA LEU A 131 -16.53 0.32 9.73
C LEU A 131 -16.15 1.34 10.81
N GLN A 132 -14.99 1.99 10.68
CA GLN A 132 -14.56 3.04 11.61
C GLN A 132 -15.56 4.20 11.62
N GLN A 133 -16.04 4.65 10.46
CA GLN A 133 -17.08 5.68 10.38
C GLN A 133 -18.39 5.24 11.06
N GLN A 134 -18.80 3.98 10.88
CA GLN A 134 -19.99 3.43 11.54
C GLN A 134 -19.83 3.38 13.07
N ILE A 135 -18.66 2.97 13.56
CA ILE A 135 -18.30 3.00 14.98
C ILE A 135 -18.39 4.43 15.51
N ASP A 136 -17.82 5.39 14.79
CA ASP A 136 -17.77 6.80 15.21
C ASP A 136 -19.17 7.44 15.21
N ASP A 137 -19.99 7.20 14.19
CA ASP A 137 -21.37 7.70 14.11
C ASP A 137 -22.24 7.12 15.23
N LEU A 138 -22.03 5.84 15.56
CA LEU A 138 -22.70 5.16 16.65
C LEU A 138 -22.24 5.73 18.00
N LEU A 139 -20.94 5.94 18.20
CA LEU A 139 -20.41 6.61 19.38
C LEU A 139 -21.00 8.01 19.56
N VAL A 140 -21.11 8.82 18.50
CA VAL A 140 -21.76 10.14 18.54
C VAL A 140 -23.24 10.02 18.96
N THR A 141 -23.94 9.02 18.45
CA THR A 141 -25.36 8.78 18.77
C THR A 141 -25.55 8.35 20.22
N MET A 142 -24.75 7.39 20.70
CA MET A 142 -24.72 6.95 22.09
C MET A 142 -24.30 8.09 23.01
N PHE A 143 -23.31 8.90 22.59
CA PHE A 143 -22.83 10.08 23.30
C PHE A 143 -23.96 11.10 23.51
N ALA A 144 -24.76 11.38 22.48
CA ALA A 144 -25.89 12.32 22.58
C ALA A 144 -27.09 11.76 23.38
N SER A 145 -27.16 10.44 23.57
CA SER A 145 -28.29 9.76 24.22
C SER A 145 -28.01 9.38 25.68
N ARG A 146 -26.85 9.77 26.23
CA ARG A 146 -26.51 9.56 27.63
C ARG A 146 -27.56 10.14 28.58
N GLY A 147 -27.75 9.50 29.72
CA GLY A 147 -28.80 9.86 30.69
C GLY A 147 -30.17 9.24 30.37
N ARG A 148 -30.27 8.49 29.26
CA ARG A 148 -31.37 7.57 28.95
C ARG A 148 -30.82 6.15 28.90
N GLU A 149 -31.70 5.16 28.93
CA GLU A 149 -31.31 3.76 28.72
C GLU A 149 -30.65 3.65 27.34
N ILE A 150 -29.36 3.32 27.32
CA ILE A 150 -28.63 3.06 26.08
C ILE A 150 -29.28 1.84 25.44
N SER A 151 -29.62 1.95 24.16
CA SER A 151 -30.20 0.86 23.40
C SER A 151 -29.27 -0.36 23.47
N GLU A 152 -29.80 -1.50 23.93
CA GLU A 152 -29.08 -2.78 23.90
C GLU A 152 -28.63 -3.11 22.47
N MET A 153 -29.46 -2.76 21.48
CA MET A 153 -29.12 -2.90 20.06
C MET A 153 -27.93 -2.03 19.66
N ASP A 154 -27.82 -0.79 20.15
CA ASP A 154 -26.69 0.08 19.82
C ASP A 154 -25.39 -0.47 20.42
N SER A 155 -25.45 -1.03 21.64
CA SER A 155 -24.30 -1.67 22.27
C SER A 155 -23.86 -2.92 21.50
N LEU A 156 -24.80 -3.79 21.11
CA LEU A 156 -24.51 -4.97 20.28
C LEU A 156 -23.98 -4.60 18.88
N LEU A 157 -24.49 -3.53 18.28
CA LEU A 157 -23.99 -3.02 17.00
C LEU A 157 -22.55 -2.49 17.14
N TYR A 158 -22.24 -1.78 18.23
CA TYR A 158 -20.89 -1.29 18.51
C TYR A 158 -19.90 -2.45 18.59
N ASP A 159 -20.20 -3.48 19.38
CA ASP A 159 -19.35 -4.67 19.53
C ASP A 159 -19.21 -5.43 18.19
N SER A 160 -20.30 -5.55 17.44
CA SER A 160 -20.30 -6.20 16.12
C SER A 160 -19.40 -5.47 15.11
N TYR A 161 -19.51 -4.14 15.03
CA TYR A 161 -18.67 -3.33 14.14
C TYR A 161 -17.21 -3.34 14.58
N LEU A 162 -16.93 -3.28 15.88
CA LEU A 162 -15.58 -3.34 16.41
C LEU A 162 -14.92 -4.69 16.12
N ASN A 163 -15.62 -5.80 16.35
CA ASN A 163 -15.12 -7.13 16.00
C ASN A 163 -14.86 -7.29 14.50
N SER A 164 -15.76 -6.76 13.67
CA SER A 164 -15.58 -6.75 12.21
C SER A 164 -14.36 -5.93 11.80
N TYR A 165 -14.13 -4.78 12.45
CA TYR A 165 -12.97 -3.93 12.21
C TYR A 165 -11.66 -4.65 12.58
N GLU A 166 -11.60 -5.29 13.75
CA GLU A 166 -10.41 -6.02 14.20
C GLU A 166 -10.12 -7.25 13.32
N GLN A 167 -11.15 -7.96 12.84
CA GLN A 167 -10.97 -9.03 11.87
C GLN A 167 -10.36 -8.52 10.56
N LYS A 168 -10.90 -7.42 10.01
CA LYS A 168 -10.37 -6.81 8.78
C LYS A 168 -8.96 -6.28 8.95
N LYS A 169 -8.63 -5.78 10.15
CA LYS A 169 -7.27 -5.39 10.50
C LYS A 169 -6.31 -6.58 10.48
N GLN A 170 -6.70 -7.73 11.04
CA GLN A 170 -5.91 -8.96 10.97
C GLN A 170 -5.73 -9.46 9.54
N ASP A 171 -6.78 -9.40 8.72
CA ASP A 171 -6.71 -9.76 7.29
C ASP A 171 -5.71 -8.84 6.57
N LEU A 172 -5.75 -7.53 6.85
CA LEU A 172 -4.81 -6.55 6.31
C LEU A 172 -3.37 -6.82 6.78
N ASP A 173 -3.16 -7.05 8.07
CA ASP A 173 -1.83 -7.32 8.63
C ASP A 173 -1.21 -8.58 7.99
N THR A 174 -2.02 -9.60 7.73
CA THR A 174 -1.61 -10.82 7.02
C THR A 174 -1.18 -10.51 5.58
N LEU A 175 -2.02 -9.78 4.84
CA LEU A 175 -1.73 -9.36 3.46
C LEU A 175 -0.43 -8.55 3.36
N LEU A 176 -0.19 -7.62 4.30
CA LEU A 176 1.02 -6.80 4.32
C LEU A 176 2.26 -7.60 4.74
N SER A 177 2.12 -8.60 5.62
CA SER A 177 3.23 -9.48 6.00
C SER A 177 3.74 -10.31 4.82
N ASP A 178 2.84 -10.76 3.95
CA ASP A 178 3.18 -11.62 2.82
C ASP A 178 3.75 -10.86 1.61
N ASN A 179 3.51 -9.54 1.52
CA ASN A 179 3.99 -8.69 0.42
C ASN A 179 4.72 -7.43 0.93
N PRO A 180 6.07 -7.45 1.04
CA PRO A 180 6.88 -6.32 1.49
C PRO A 180 6.73 -5.03 0.67
N GLU A 181 6.58 -5.13 -0.66
CA GLU A 181 6.40 -3.98 -1.56
C GLU A 181 5.04 -3.31 -1.35
N LEU A 182 3.98 -4.11 -1.14
CA LEU A 182 2.66 -3.62 -0.76
C LEU A 182 2.68 -3.00 0.64
N ALA A 183 3.38 -3.62 1.59
CA ALA A 183 3.57 -3.08 2.94
C ALA A 183 4.23 -1.69 2.92
N ALA A 184 5.27 -1.50 2.10
CA ALA A 184 5.88 -0.20 1.89
C ALA A 184 4.88 0.82 1.34
N ARG A 185 4.12 0.42 0.31
CA ARG A 185 3.10 1.29 -0.27
C ARG A 185 2.00 1.67 0.75
N ALA A 186 1.58 0.72 1.58
CA ALA A 186 0.59 0.94 2.63
C ALA A 186 1.11 1.90 3.71
N ALA A 187 2.36 1.73 4.14
CA ALA A 187 3.03 2.64 5.07
C ALA A 187 3.13 4.07 4.53
N TYR A 188 3.49 4.23 3.26
CA TYR A 188 3.47 5.54 2.60
C TYR A 188 2.07 6.17 2.62
N ASN A 189 1.03 5.41 2.28
CA ASN A 189 -0.36 5.89 2.32
C ASN A 189 -0.76 6.33 3.75
N LYS A 190 -0.27 5.63 4.78
CA LYS A 190 -0.50 6.02 6.19
C LYS A 190 0.14 7.36 6.52
N LEU A 191 1.37 7.61 6.05
CA LEU A 191 2.02 8.91 6.21
C LEU A 191 1.27 10.04 5.48
N LEU A 192 0.66 9.76 4.32
CA LEU A 192 -0.21 10.73 3.64
C LEU A 192 -1.46 11.06 4.47
N GLU A 193 -2.04 10.07 5.13
CA GLU A 193 -3.15 10.27 6.04
C GLU A 193 -2.74 11.19 7.20
N TYR A 194 -1.61 10.92 7.85
CA TYR A 194 -1.07 11.75 8.93
C TYR A 194 -0.76 13.17 8.47
N GLN A 195 -0.15 13.33 7.29
CA GLN A 195 0.08 14.65 6.70
C GLN A 195 -1.23 15.43 6.51
N ARG A 196 -2.27 14.76 5.99
CA ARG A 196 -3.60 15.37 5.79
C ARG A 196 -4.24 15.76 7.12
N GLN A 197 -4.16 14.90 8.13
CA GLN A 197 -4.68 15.19 9.48
C GLN A 197 -3.97 16.41 10.07
N LEU A 198 -2.63 16.48 9.98
CA LEU A 198 -1.86 17.62 10.46
C LEU A 198 -2.25 18.94 9.75
N GLN A 199 -2.48 18.90 8.44
CA GLN A 199 -2.88 20.08 7.66
C GLN A 199 -4.31 20.56 7.95
N LYS A 200 -5.25 19.63 8.17
CA LYS A 200 -6.68 19.94 8.32
C LYS A 200 -7.09 20.18 9.78
N GLU A 201 -6.48 19.41 10.69
CA GLU A 201 -6.90 19.30 12.08
C GLU A 201 -5.84 19.78 13.06
N HIS A 202 -4.60 20.02 12.60
CA HIS A 202 -3.46 20.35 13.45
C HIS A 202 -3.22 19.30 14.55
N PHE A 203 -3.60 18.06 14.26
CA PHE A 203 -3.50 16.90 15.14
C PHE A 203 -3.30 15.65 14.29
N ILE A 204 -2.57 14.66 14.80
CA ILE A 204 -2.39 13.36 14.15
C ILE A 204 -2.96 12.29 15.07
N TRP A 205 -3.87 11.48 14.53
CA TRP A 205 -4.41 10.30 15.20
C TRP A 205 -3.44 9.13 15.02
N THR A 206 -2.35 9.13 15.80
CA THR A 206 -1.43 7.98 15.86
C THR A 206 -2.12 6.78 16.52
N ASN A 207 -1.50 5.61 16.45
CA ASN A 207 -2.09 4.37 16.98
C ASN A 207 -2.36 4.48 18.49
N SER A 208 -1.39 5.02 19.25
CA SER A 208 -1.55 5.27 20.69
C SER A 208 -2.67 6.27 20.99
N ARG A 209 -2.80 7.33 20.18
CA ARG A 209 -3.85 8.35 20.36
C ARG A 209 -5.24 7.84 19.97
N LEU A 210 -5.34 6.97 18.98
CA LEU A 210 -6.59 6.29 18.62
C LEU A 210 -7.06 5.32 19.70
N ALA A 211 -6.14 4.59 20.33
CA ALA A 211 -6.47 3.71 21.45
C ALA A 211 -7.08 4.52 22.62
N ILE A 212 -6.42 5.63 22.99
CA ILE A 212 -6.92 6.53 24.04
C ILE A 212 -8.24 7.19 23.64
N TYR A 213 -8.42 7.58 22.37
CA TYR A 213 -9.69 8.11 21.88
C TYR A 213 -10.86 7.15 22.10
N ARG A 214 -10.67 5.86 21.80
CA ARG A 214 -11.69 4.82 21.98
C ARG A 214 -12.01 4.64 23.47
N GLU A 215 -10.99 4.51 24.32
CA GLU A 215 -11.17 4.37 25.76
C GLU A 215 -11.88 5.59 26.37
N LEU A 216 -11.45 6.80 26.00
CA LEU A 216 -12.04 8.06 26.45
C LEU A 216 -13.50 8.16 26.03
N SER A 217 -13.81 7.83 24.78
CA SER A 217 -15.18 7.86 24.26
C SER A 217 -16.10 6.88 25.01
N GLN A 218 -15.62 5.66 25.30
CA GLN A 218 -16.37 4.67 26.08
C GLN A 218 -16.61 5.11 27.52
N LYS A 219 -15.58 5.60 28.23
CA LYS A 219 -15.72 6.10 29.62
C LYS A 219 -16.69 7.28 29.70
N MET A 220 -16.69 8.14 28.69
CA MET A 220 -17.65 9.24 28.58
C MET A 220 -19.10 8.78 28.45
N LEU A 221 -19.40 7.56 27.95
CA LEU A 221 -20.77 7.03 27.82
C LEU A 221 -21.50 6.94 29.16
N SER A 222 -20.77 6.80 30.27
CA SER A 222 -21.35 6.80 31.63
C SER A 222 -22.00 8.15 32.02
N GLY A 223 -21.70 9.23 31.29
CA GLY A 223 -22.14 10.59 31.61
C GLY A 223 -21.38 11.23 32.78
N ARG A 224 -20.50 10.48 33.44
CA ARG A 224 -19.68 10.97 34.55
C ARG A 224 -18.44 11.73 34.05
N PRO A 225 -17.86 12.60 34.89
CA PRO A 225 -16.55 13.20 34.64
C PRO A 225 -15.49 12.15 34.30
N VAL A 226 -14.55 12.52 33.41
CA VAL A 226 -13.37 11.71 33.07
C VAL A 226 -12.11 12.49 33.39
N MET A 227 -11.07 11.83 33.89
CA MET A 227 -9.76 12.41 34.16
C MET A 227 -8.70 11.80 33.24
N ILE A 228 -7.83 12.64 32.69
CA ILE A 228 -6.62 12.21 31.97
C ILE A 228 -5.40 12.60 32.80
N LEU A 229 -4.61 11.61 33.18
CA LEU A 229 -3.34 11.77 33.89
C LEU A 229 -2.18 11.52 32.94
N SER A 230 -1.28 12.49 32.84
CA SER A 230 -0.10 12.40 31.98
C SER A 230 0.91 13.46 32.33
N GLU A 231 2.17 13.31 31.94
CA GLU A 231 3.16 14.38 32.05
C GLU A 231 2.84 15.60 31.17
N SER A 232 3.50 16.72 31.49
CA SER A 232 3.43 17.95 30.68
C SER A 232 3.90 17.72 29.25
N GLY A 233 3.22 18.31 28.25
CA GLY A 233 3.60 18.21 26.83
C GLY A 233 3.30 16.86 26.16
N ALA A 234 2.64 15.93 26.84
CA ALA A 234 2.22 14.67 26.20
C ALA A 234 1.04 14.84 25.21
N GLY A 235 0.40 16.03 25.18
CA GLY A 235 -0.64 16.37 24.20
C GLY A 235 -2.08 16.27 24.71
N LYS A 236 -2.32 16.31 26.03
CA LYS A 236 -3.65 16.15 26.66
C LYS A 236 -4.69 17.13 26.08
N THR A 237 -4.35 18.42 26.10
CA THR A 237 -5.21 19.51 25.62
C THR A 237 -5.55 19.34 24.13
N SER A 238 -4.57 18.93 23.31
CA SER A 238 -4.75 18.72 21.87
C SER A 238 -5.67 17.52 21.59
N LEU A 239 -5.47 16.41 22.31
CA LEU A 239 -6.31 15.21 22.21
C LEU A 239 -7.78 15.52 22.55
N VAL A 240 -8.03 16.16 23.70
CA VAL A 240 -9.41 16.49 24.12
C VAL A 240 -10.05 17.48 23.15
N SER A 241 -9.27 18.43 22.61
CA SER A 241 -9.77 19.37 21.59
C SER A 241 -10.16 18.67 20.30
N ALA A 242 -9.37 17.70 19.84
CA ALA A 242 -9.66 16.90 18.65
C ALA A 242 -10.90 16.01 18.87
N LEU A 243 -10.96 15.32 20.01
CA LEU A 243 -12.10 14.49 20.41
C LEU A 243 -13.40 15.29 20.52
N ALA A 244 -13.38 16.48 21.15
CA ALA A 244 -14.58 17.31 21.29
C ALA A 244 -15.14 17.73 19.93
N LYS A 245 -14.27 18.11 19.00
CA LYS A 245 -14.67 18.46 17.62
C LYS A 245 -15.28 17.25 16.91
N HIS A 246 -14.74 16.06 17.13
CA HIS A 246 -15.24 14.81 16.55
C HIS A 246 -16.62 14.44 17.11
N LEU A 247 -16.77 14.39 18.43
CA LEU A 247 -17.99 13.94 19.10
C LEU A 247 -19.15 14.94 19.03
N THR A 248 -18.85 16.24 19.02
CA THR A 248 -19.88 17.28 19.19
C THR A 248 -19.95 18.28 18.06
N GLY A 249 -18.95 18.31 17.16
CA GLY A 249 -18.78 19.36 16.16
C GLY A 249 -18.40 20.73 16.75
N GLN A 250 -18.20 20.84 18.07
CA GLN A 250 -17.93 22.08 18.78
C GLN A 250 -16.50 22.11 19.33
N ARG A 251 -15.98 23.33 19.58
CA ARG A 251 -14.73 23.50 20.32
C ARG A 251 -14.95 23.27 21.81
N VAL A 252 -13.89 22.88 22.52
CA VAL A 252 -13.92 22.73 23.98
C VAL A 252 -14.19 24.06 24.68
N SER A 253 -14.91 23.99 25.80
CA SER A 253 -14.92 25.04 26.82
C SER A 253 -13.72 24.83 27.74
N ARG A 254 -12.63 25.57 27.53
CA ARG A 254 -11.41 25.38 28.31
C ARG A 254 -11.42 26.25 29.56
N VAL A 255 -11.14 25.64 30.71
CA VAL A 255 -10.73 26.31 31.95
C VAL A 255 -9.34 25.82 32.33
N VAL A 256 -8.59 26.65 33.07
CA VAL A 256 -7.23 26.33 33.49
C VAL A 256 -7.16 26.42 35.02
N GLY A 257 -6.50 25.44 35.62
CA GLY A 257 -6.21 25.37 37.04
C GLY A 257 -5.42 26.58 37.53
N GLY A 258 -5.70 26.96 38.77
CA GLY A 258 -4.98 28.03 39.44
C GLY A 258 -5.21 27.99 40.93
N LYS A 259 -4.15 28.26 41.72
CA LYS A 259 -4.17 28.18 43.18
C LYS A 259 -5.22 29.09 43.84
N ASN A 260 -5.64 30.16 43.15
CA ASN A 260 -6.56 31.18 43.67
C ASN A 260 -7.96 31.14 43.03
N THR A 261 -8.25 30.13 42.19
CA THR A 261 -9.52 30.04 41.48
C THR A 261 -10.59 29.44 42.40
N ARG A 262 -11.61 30.23 42.75
CA ARG A 262 -12.78 29.73 43.49
C ARG A 262 -13.73 28.98 42.57
N ALA A 263 -14.30 27.86 43.04
CA ALA A 263 -15.23 27.04 42.27
C ALA A 263 -16.45 27.83 41.77
N GLU A 264 -17.00 28.74 42.59
CA GLU A 264 -18.08 29.68 42.22
C GLU A 264 -17.85 30.37 40.86
N LYS A 265 -16.62 30.82 40.60
CA LYS A 265 -16.26 31.54 39.36
C LYS A 265 -16.20 30.65 38.13
N LEU A 266 -16.31 29.33 38.29
CA LEU A 266 -16.37 28.36 37.19
C LEU A 266 -17.80 27.99 36.82
N PHE A 267 -18.75 28.19 37.75
CA PHE A 267 -20.16 27.88 37.57
C PHE A 267 -20.98 29.09 37.11
N ALA A 268 -21.16 30.09 37.98
CA ALA A 268 -21.97 31.27 37.67
C ALA A 268 -21.57 32.46 38.54
N THR A 269 -21.68 33.67 37.99
CA THR A 269 -21.40 34.92 38.71
C THR A 269 -22.59 35.86 38.60
N HIS A 270 -22.97 36.47 39.72
CA HIS A 270 -24.00 37.51 39.75
C HIS A 270 -23.56 38.76 38.97
N ASP A 271 -24.46 39.34 38.19
CA ASP A 271 -24.23 40.51 37.33
C ASP A 271 -25.51 41.37 37.21
N LEU A 272 -25.39 42.58 36.66
CA LEU A 272 -26.47 43.57 36.54
C LEU A 272 -26.60 44.06 35.09
N SER A 273 -27.83 44.11 34.56
CA SER A 273 -28.14 44.72 33.27
C SER A 273 -29.27 45.74 33.48
N GLY A 274 -28.89 47.03 33.55
CA GLY A 274 -29.80 48.06 34.05
C GLY A 274 -30.20 47.77 35.50
N ASP A 275 -31.51 47.76 35.77
CA ASP A 275 -32.08 47.46 37.08
C ASP A 275 -32.35 45.95 37.32
N THR A 276 -32.01 45.09 36.36
CA THR A 276 -32.26 43.64 36.45
C THR A 276 -31.00 42.89 36.89
N SER A 277 -31.09 42.17 38.02
CA SER A 277 -30.07 41.21 38.44
C SER A 277 -30.21 39.90 37.68
N TYR A 278 -29.08 39.33 37.29
CA TYR A 278 -29.03 38.05 36.58
C TYR A 278 -27.73 37.32 36.89
N TYR A 279 -27.65 36.05 36.51
CA TYR A 279 -26.42 35.27 36.63
C TYR A 279 -25.81 35.08 35.25
N ARG A 280 -24.55 35.50 35.10
CA ARG A 280 -23.72 35.16 33.96
C ARG A 280 -23.18 33.75 34.17
N TYR A 281 -23.44 32.85 33.24
CA TYR A 281 -22.93 31.49 33.29
C TYR A 281 -21.47 31.46 32.88
N GLN A 282 -20.67 30.80 33.70
CA GLN A 282 -19.23 30.66 33.53
C GLN A 282 -18.93 29.37 32.76
N PRO A 283 -17.66 29.10 32.37
CA PRO A 283 -17.35 28.13 31.32
C PRO A 283 -17.90 26.72 31.52
N ILE A 284 -18.12 26.27 32.77
CA ILE A 284 -18.73 24.96 33.06
C ILE A 284 -20.23 25.01 32.77
N VAL A 285 -20.97 25.94 33.38
CA VAL A 285 -22.44 26.03 33.21
C VAL A 285 -22.80 26.46 31.78
N GLU A 286 -22.00 27.30 31.13
CA GLU A 286 -22.21 27.65 29.72
C GLU A 286 -22.04 26.41 28.83
N ALA A 287 -21.00 25.61 29.05
CA ALA A 287 -20.78 24.38 28.30
C ALA A 287 -21.87 23.34 28.53
N LEU A 288 -22.39 23.29 29.75
CA LEU A 288 -23.38 22.34 30.21
C LEU A 288 -24.79 22.70 29.74
N SER A 289 -25.22 23.94 29.97
CA SER A 289 -26.58 24.43 29.68
C SER A 289 -26.75 24.91 28.24
N GLY A 290 -25.66 25.30 27.58
CA GLY A 290 -25.70 25.97 26.27
C GLY A 290 -26.14 27.43 26.31
N LYS A 291 -26.31 28.01 27.48
CA LYS A 291 -26.71 29.41 27.70
C LYS A 291 -25.53 30.23 28.21
N ALA A 292 -25.47 31.51 27.85
CA ALA A 292 -24.47 32.43 28.37
C ALA A 292 -24.90 33.08 29.70
N SER A 293 -26.20 33.11 29.98
CA SER A 293 -26.74 33.68 31.23
C SER A 293 -28.13 33.16 31.56
N SER A 294 -28.61 33.47 32.77
CA SER A 294 -29.98 33.20 33.21
C SER A 294 -31.05 34.02 32.45
N LEU A 295 -30.66 35.00 31.62
CA LEU A 295 -31.58 35.76 30.76
C LEU A 295 -31.88 35.01 29.45
N ASP A 296 -31.08 34.03 29.06
CA ASP A 296 -31.25 33.31 27.81
C ASP A 296 -32.46 32.35 27.90
N SER A 297 -33.49 32.62 27.10
CA SER A 297 -34.70 31.78 27.06
C SER A 297 -34.48 30.42 26.39
N LYS A 298 -33.45 30.28 25.55
CA LYS A 298 -33.08 29.05 24.85
C LYS A 298 -31.56 28.89 24.76
N PRO A 299 -31.05 27.65 24.79
CA PRO A 299 -29.63 27.39 24.59
C PRO A 299 -29.19 27.73 23.16
N LYS A 300 -27.97 28.26 23.02
CA LYS A 300 -27.33 28.56 21.73
C LYS A 300 -26.69 27.34 21.09
N HIS A 301 -26.39 26.31 21.89
CA HIS A 301 -25.85 25.03 21.43
C HIS A 301 -26.31 23.90 22.34
N LYS A 302 -26.24 22.65 21.87
CA LYS A 302 -26.65 21.45 22.61
C LYS A 302 -25.61 21.00 23.64
N GLY A 303 -24.93 21.94 24.28
CA GLY A 303 -23.77 21.68 25.14
C GLY A 303 -22.48 21.44 24.36
N ARG A 304 -21.36 21.35 25.08
CA ARG A 304 -20.01 21.07 24.53
C ARG A 304 -19.14 20.42 25.60
N VAL A 305 -18.04 19.79 25.19
CA VAL A 305 -17.04 19.26 26.12
C VAL A 305 -16.39 20.41 26.89
N CYS A 306 -16.40 20.33 28.22
CA CYS A 306 -15.64 21.21 29.09
C CYS A 306 -14.32 20.53 29.45
N LEU A 307 -13.21 21.19 29.12
CA LEU A 307 -11.87 20.76 29.46
C LEU A 307 -11.38 21.59 30.65
N ASP A 308 -11.19 20.94 31.79
CA ASP A 308 -10.51 21.51 32.95
C ASP A 308 -9.04 21.12 32.93
N ASP A 309 -8.24 22.00 32.32
CA ASP A 309 -6.81 21.82 32.16
C ASP A 309 -6.08 22.12 33.49
N GLU A 310 -5.07 21.33 33.83
CA GLU A 310 -4.33 21.45 35.09
C GLU A 310 -5.22 21.37 36.34
N PHE A 311 -6.23 20.49 36.32
CA PHE A 311 -7.21 20.28 37.40
C PHE A 311 -6.55 20.16 38.78
N ASN A 312 -5.47 19.40 38.86
CA ASN A 312 -4.76 19.11 40.11
C ASN A 312 -3.89 20.27 40.63
N GLN A 313 -3.74 21.38 39.90
CA GLN A 313 -3.11 22.59 40.45
C GLN A 313 -4.04 23.37 41.40
N ARG A 314 -5.33 23.05 41.43
CA ARG A 314 -6.26 23.66 42.39
C ARG A 314 -6.10 23.05 43.79
N PRO A 315 -6.45 23.78 44.84
CA PRO A 315 -6.62 23.21 46.17
C PRO A 315 -7.61 22.03 46.18
N ALA A 316 -7.38 21.00 47.00
CA ALA A 316 -8.16 19.76 47.00
C ALA A 316 -9.64 19.97 47.37
N ASP A 317 -9.93 20.93 48.25
CA ASP A 317 -11.29 21.37 48.59
C ASP A 317 -12.02 21.95 47.37
N THR A 318 -11.33 22.77 46.56
CA THR A 318 -11.87 23.32 45.31
C THR A 318 -12.08 22.23 44.27
N GLN A 319 -11.13 21.28 44.13
CA GLN A 319 -11.27 20.13 43.25
C GLN A 319 -12.51 19.29 43.63
N MET A 320 -12.67 19.02 44.93
CA MET A 320 -13.81 18.27 45.48
C MET A 320 -15.14 19.01 45.28
N GLU A 321 -15.18 20.33 45.49
CA GLU A 321 -16.39 21.14 45.25
C GLU A 321 -16.80 21.08 43.78
N ILE A 322 -15.85 21.21 42.84
CA ILE A 322 -16.13 21.14 41.40
C ILE A 322 -16.73 19.77 41.06
N ILE A 323 -16.04 18.69 41.45
CA ILE A 323 -16.41 17.35 41.03
C ILE A 323 -17.70 16.87 41.71
N LYS A 324 -17.95 17.16 42.99
CA LYS A 324 -19.23 16.80 43.64
C LYS A 324 -20.44 17.44 42.96
N ASN A 325 -20.29 18.66 42.45
CA ASN A 325 -21.35 19.32 41.69
C ASN A 325 -21.57 18.71 40.30
N LEU A 326 -20.65 17.86 39.82
CA LEU A 326 -20.72 17.23 38.49
C LEU A 326 -21.00 15.72 38.54
N SER A 327 -20.36 14.96 39.45
CA SER A 327 -20.35 13.50 39.51
C SER A 327 -21.70 12.88 39.86
N GLY A 328 -22.54 13.60 40.62
CA GLY A 328 -23.86 13.12 41.08
C GLY A 328 -25.07 13.90 40.56
N ASN A 329 -24.88 15.13 40.04
CA ASN A 329 -25.98 16.06 39.74
C ASN A 329 -26.10 16.45 38.27
N VAL A 330 -25.17 15.99 37.41
CA VAL A 330 -25.11 16.42 36.01
C VAL A 330 -25.22 15.21 35.09
N ILE A 331 -26.47 14.87 34.77
CA ILE A 331 -26.81 13.81 33.83
C ILE A 331 -27.42 14.48 32.58
N PRO A 332 -26.89 14.22 31.36
CA PRO A 332 -27.45 14.82 30.15
C PRO A 332 -28.95 14.54 30.01
N GLY A 333 -29.72 15.61 29.73
CA GLY A 333 -31.18 15.54 29.62
C GLY A 333 -31.95 15.85 30.90
N GLU A 334 -31.31 15.82 32.07
CA GLU A 334 -31.92 16.15 33.36
C GLU A 334 -31.78 17.64 33.71
N GLU A 335 -32.51 18.06 34.75
CA GLU A 335 -32.36 19.37 35.36
C GLU A 335 -31.33 19.30 36.49
N PHE A 336 -30.51 20.35 36.61
CA PHE A 336 -29.55 20.48 37.70
C PHE A 336 -29.69 21.86 38.35
N GLN A 337 -29.45 21.92 39.66
CA GLN A 337 -29.35 23.19 40.36
C GLN A 337 -28.00 23.82 40.06
N VAL A 338 -28.00 25.07 39.57
CA VAL A 338 -26.76 25.80 39.32
C VAL A 338 -26.08 26.08 40.66
N PRO A 339 -24.84 25.61 40.89
CA PRO A 339 -24.18 25.71 42.19
C PRO A 339 -24.13 27.13 42.73
N ASN A 340 -24.37 27.28 44.04
CA ASN A 340 -24.41 28.55 44.76
C ASN A 340 -25.50 29.54 44.28
N THR A 341 -26.56 29.03 43.63
CA THR A 341 -27.73 29.81 43.22
C THR A 341 -29.04 29.05 43.48
N THR A 342 -30.17 29.73 43.32
CA THR A 342 -31.52 29.12 43.32
C THR A 342 -31.98 28.73 41.91
N LEU A 343 -31.14 28.94 40.89
CA LEU A 343 -31.50 28.67 39.51
C LEU A 343 -31.39 27.17 39.20
N THR A 344 -32.28 26.72 38.32
CA THR A 344 -32.25 25.37 37.76
C THR A 344 -32.11 25.48 36.24
N GLU A 345 -31.26 24.65 35.66
CA GLU A 345 -31.02 24.61 34.22
C GLU A 345 -31.03 23.17 33.71
N LYS A 346 -31.23 23.00 32.41
CA LYS A 346 -31.23 21.68 31.77
C LYS A 346 -29.84 21.33 31.22
N VAL A 347 -29.35 20.15 31.59
CA VAL A 347 -28.11 19.58 31.05
C VAL A 347 -28.32 19.21 29.58
N GLN A 348 -27.50 19.76 28.68
CA GLN A 348 -27.60 19.47 27.27
C GLN A 348 -26.89 18.16 26.88
N SER A 349 -27.33 17.54 25.78
CA SER A 349 -26.90 16.20 25.35
C SER A 349 -25.40 16.07 25.06
N ASN A 350 -24.76 17.14 24.57
CA ASN A 350 -23.36 17.09 24.13
C ASN A 350 -22.38 17.51 25.22
N PHE A 351 -22.85 17.73 26.46
CA PHE A 351 -21.97 18.05 27.57
C PHE A 351 -21.19 16.82 28.05
N ALA A 352 -19.90 17.02 28.29
CA ALA A 352 -19.03 16.11 29.01
C ALA A 352 -17.96 16.94 29.74
N PHE A 353 -17.53 16.48 30.91
CA PHE A 353 -16.46 17.13 31.67
C PHE A 353 -15.21 16.28 31.64
N VAL A 354 -14.10 16.86 31.19
CA VAL A 354 -12.78 16.22 31.13
C VAL A 354 -11.81 17.02 31.97
N ALA A 355 -11.32 16.43 33.05
CA ALA A 355 -10.21 16.97 33.81
C ALA A 355 -8.88 16.47 33.24
N CYS A 356 -7.88 17.32 33.19
CA CYS A 356 -6.51 16.94 32.89
C CYS A 356 -5.62 17.27 34.08
N GLY A 357 -4.79 16.31 34.49
CA GLY A 357 -3.80 16.50 35.54
C GLY A 357 -2.46 15.92 35.14
N ASN A 358 -1.41 16.35 35.84
CA ASN A 358 -0.16 15.61 35.84
C ASN A 358 -0.06 14.80 37.13
N PRO A 359 0.37 13.54 37.11
CA PRO A 359 0.54 12.76 38.33
C PRO A 359 1.54 13.43 39.28
N ALA A 360 1.43 13.14 40.58
CA ALA A 360 2.53 13.40 41.50
C ALA A 360 3.68 12.44 41.15
N SER A 361 4.89 12.98 41.12
CA SER A 361 6.12 12.23 40.87
C SER A 361 7.23 12.80 41.73
N ASP A 362 8.33 12.07 41.90
CA ASP A 362 9.51 12.51 42.68
C ASP A 362 10.05 13.89 42.22
N ARG A 363 9.70 14.29 40.99
CA ARG A 363 10.05 15.55 40.36
C ARG A 363 9.22 16.76 40.82
N TYR A 364 7.94 16.55 41.09
CA TYR A 364 7.03 17.64 41.43
C TYR A 364 6.47 17.42 42.82
N GLU A 365 6.79 18.32 43.76
CA GLU A 365 5.99 18.55 44.98
C GLU A 365 4.63 19.16 44.57
N ARG A 366 3.82 18.37 43.87
CA ARG A 366 2.42 18.66 43.59
C ARG A 366 1.61 18.00 44.69
N ASN A 367 0.59 18.70 45.17
CA ASN A 367 -0.43 18.04 45.96
C ASN A 367 -1.06 16.99 45.06
N ASP A 368 -0.94 15.72 45.47
CA ASP A 368 -1.66 14.66 44.81
C ASP A 368 -3.16 15.00 44.83
N THR A 369 -3.87 14.65 43.77
CA THR A 369 -5.32 14.74 43.83
C THR A 369 -5.78 13.77 44.91
N ASP A 370 -6.43 14.31 45.95
CA ASP A 370 -6.87 13.52 47.11
C ASP A 370 -7.65 12.27 46.63
N VAL A 371 -7.38 11.13 47.25
CA VAL A 371 -8.05 9.86 46.95
C VAL A 371 -9.58 10.01 46.96
N ALA A 372 -10.12 10.88 47.82
CA ALA A 372 -11.53 11.20 47.86
C ALA A 372 -12.03 11.87 46.56
N VAL A 373 -11.23 12.75 45.96
CA VAL A 373 -11.53 13.36 44.65
C VAL A 373 -11.40 12.34 43.52
N LEU A 374 -10.34 11.51 43.52
CA LEU A 374 -10.17 10.46 42.51
C LEU A 374 -11.32 9.45 42.51
N ARG A 375 -11.87 9.12 43.69
CA ARG A 375 -13.04 8.23 43.84
C ARG A 375 -14.28 8.77 43.14
N GLU A 376 -14.46 10.08 43.06
CA GLU A 376 -15.60 10.70 42.40
C GLU A 376 -15.56 10.55 40.86
N PHE A 377 -14.37 10.32 40.28
CA PHE A 377 -14.25 9.90 38.88
C PHE A 377 -14.64 8.43 38.66
N ALA A 378 -14.85 7.65 39.72
CA ALA A 378 -15.41 6.29 39.67
C ALA A 378 -14.74 5.33 38.66
N GLY A 379 -13.41 5.40 38.53
CA GLY A 379 -12.64 4.58 37.58
C GLY A 379 -12.57 5.18 36.16
N ASN A 380 -13.18 6.33 35.91
CA ASN A 380 -13.03 7.11 34.68
C ASN A 380 -11.72 7.91 34.67
N ILE A 381 -10.61 7.24 34.97
CA ILE A 381 -9.27 7.80 34.90
C ILE A 381 -8.54 7.09 33.76
N ILE A 382 -7.86 7.86 32.91
CA ILE A 382 -7.04 7.36 31.81
C ILE A 382 -5.63 7.88 32.00
N GLU A 383 -4.67 6.98 31.92
CA GLU A 383 -3.26 7.32 31.86
C GLU A 383 -2.83 7.46 30.40
N MET A 384 -2.07 8.51 30.11
CA MET A 384 -1.57 8.77 28.78
C MET A 384 -0.06 9.00 28.85
N ASP A 385 0.71 8.29 28.01
CA ASP A 385 2.15 8.52 27.88
C ASP A 385 2.47 9.47 26.70
N TYR A 386 3.73 9.87 26.57
CA TYR A 386 4.26 10.47 25.35
C TYR A 386 4.10 9.53 24.14
N LEU A 387 4.26 10.06 22.92
CA LEU A 387 4.22 9.25 21.71
C LEU A 387 5.28 8.13 21.77
N GLU A 388 4.92 6.97 21.25
CA GLU A 388 5.80 5.82 21.23
C GLU A 388 6.96 6.00 20.25
N GLN A 389 8.08 5.35 20.56
CA GLN A 389 9.22 5.23 19.65
C GLN A 389 9.89 3.89 19.90
N THR A 390 9.31 2.85 19.30
CA THR A 390 9.82 1.48 19.34
C THR A 390 9.95 0.95 17.92
N LYS A 391 10.60 -0.21 17.74
CA LYS A 391 10.71 -0.85 16.42
C LYS A 391 9.35 -1.18 15.80
N ASN A 392 8.35 -1.49 16.61
CA ASN A 392 7.00 -1.87 16.15
C ASN A 392 6.07 -0.65 16.02
N ASN A 393 6.23 0.34 16.90
CA ASN A 393 5.45 1.59 16.94
C ASN A 393 6.38 2.82 16.96
N PRO A 394 6.96 3.21 15.82
CA PRO A 394 7.88 4.35 15.74
C PRO A 394 7.11 5.67 15.53
N GLU A 395 6.18 6.02 16.43
CA GLU A 395 5.25 7.14 16.22
C GLU A 395 5.93 8.51 16.14
N LEU A 396 6.93 8.77 16.99
CA LEU A 396 7.71 10.03 16.92
C LEU A 396 8.36 10.19 15.55
N TYR A 397 8.99 9.13 15.05
CA TYR A 397 9.60 9.11 13.73
C TYR A 397 8.56 9.27 12.61
N GLN A 398 7.41 8.59 12.69
CA GLN A 398 6.31 8.74 11.73
C GLN A 398 5.75 10.17 11.67
N VAL A 399 5.58 10.83 12.82
CA VAL A 399 5.15 12.23 12.89
C VAL A 399 6.15 13.15 12.21
N MET A 400 7.45 12.91 12.39
CA MET A 400 8.49 13.68 11.71
C MET A 400 8.47 13.47 10.19
N LEU A 401 8.36 12.23 9.72
CA LEU A 401 8.24 11.94 8.28
C LEU A 401 6.97 12.55 7.68
N ALA A 402 5.82 12.43 8.35
CA ALA A 402 4.58 13.04 7.93
C ALA A 402 4.68 14.57 7.85
N SER A 403 5.43 15.17 8.78
CA SER A 403 5.73 16.61 8.79
C SER A 403 6.72 17.02 7.70
N LEU A 404 7.56 16.11 7.19
CA LEU A 404 8.47 16.36 6.07
C LEU A 404 7.82 16.19 4.70
N LEU A 405 6.68 15.51 4.60
CA LEU A 405 5.94 15.41 3.35
C LEU A 405 5.48 16.81 2.88
N ASP A 406 5.79 17.14 1.64
CA ASP A 406 5.35 18.36 0.97
C ASP A 406 3.95 18.21 0.34
N LYS A 407 3.38 19.30 -0.17
CA LYS A 407 2.05 19.31 -0.82
C LYS A 407 1.94 18.37 -2.04
N ASN A 408 3.07 17.94 -2.60
CA ASN A 408 3.15 17.01 -3.72
C ASN A 408 3.43 15.58 -3.24
N HIS A 409 3.34 15.34 -1.93
CA HIS A 409 3.52 14.06 -1.25
C HIS A 409 4.95 13.52 -1.34
N ARG A 410 5.95 14.41 -1.24
CA ARG A 410 7.38 14.05 -1.34
C ARG A 410 8.13 14.42 -0.07
N ILE A 411 9.19 13.67 0.23
CA ILE A 411 10.20 14.02 1.23
C ILE A 411 11.43 14.52 0.48
N ARG A 412 11.80 15.79 0.69
CA ARG A 412 12.95 16.44 0.03
C ARG A 412 14.13 16.53 0.97
N VAL A 413 14.59 15.37 1.39
CA VAL A 413 15.72 15.19 2.32
C VAL A 413 16.55 14.03 1.78
N ALA A 414 17.86 14.06 1.98
CA ALA A 414 18.72 12.96 1.57
C ALA A 414 18.32 11.65 2.30
N GLU A 415 18.34 10.53 1.57
CA GLU A 415 17.90 9.22 2.08
C GLU A 415 18.68 8.80 3.32
N ASP A 416 19.98 9.05 3.34
CA ASP A 416 20.90 8.71 4.44
C ASP A 416 20.69 9.57 5.69
N GLU A 417 20.05 10.74 5.58
CA GLU A 417 19.66 11.55 6.74
C GLU A 417 18.38 11.04 7.42
N VAL A 418 17.51 10.36 6.67
CA VAL A 418 16.21 9.90 7.19
C VAL A 418 16.15 8.41 7.48
N SER A 419 16.88 7.57 6.74
CA SER A 419 16.69 6.11 6.74
C SER A 419 17.22 5.45 8.01
N PRO A 420 16.42 4.60 8.69
CA PRO A 420 16.97 3.66 9.66
C PRO A 420 17.94 2.68 8.98
N GLN A 421 18.87 2.12 9.76
CA GLN A 421 19.82 1.14 9.25
C GLN A 421 19.32 -0.28 9.52
N PHE A 422 19.55 -1.17 8.57
CA PHE A 422 19.17 -2.58 8.66
C PHE A 422 20.41 -3.46 8.50
N ILE A 423 20.46 -4.56 9.25
CA ILE A 423 21.46 -5.60 9.14
C ILE A 423 20.81 -6.90 8.68
N TRP A 424 21.55 -7.71 7.95
CA TRP A 424 21.10 -9.03 7.53
C TRP A 424 21.28 -10.02 8.67
N GLN A 425 20.18 -10.65 9.09
CA GLN A 425 20.20 -11.81 9.97
C GLN A 425 19.52 -12.97 9.22
N ASP A 426 20.32 -13.99 8.89
CA ASP A 426 19.94 -15.07 7.98
C ASP A 426 19.44 -14.53 6.63
N GLU A 427 18.16 -14.77 6.32
CA GLU A 427 17.48 -14.30 5.11
C GLU A 427 16.68 -13.01 5.32
N ASN A 428 16.62 -12.48 6.53
CA ASN A 428 15.80 -11.32 6.85
C ASN A 428 16.64 -10.07 7.10
N GLN A 429 16.12 -8.92 6.70
CA GLN A 429 16.64 -7.63 7.15
C GLN A 429 15.98 -7.30 8.48
N ILE A 430 16.78 -7.11 9.51
CA ILE A 430 16.34 -6.65 10.82
C ILE A 430 16.89 -5.25 11.06
N LEU A 431 16.15 -4.45 11.83
CA LEU A 431 16.60 -3.13 12.24
C LEU A 431 17.89 -3.25 13.06
N ASP A 432 18.89 -2.42 12.75
CA ASP A 432 20.07 -2.27 13.61
C ASP A 432 19.67 -1.51 14.88
N GLU A 433 19.59 -2.21 16.00
CA GLU A 433 19.20 -1.64 17.30
C GLU A 433 20.35 -0.86 17.97
N ASN A 434 21.53 -0.73 17.33
CA ASN A 434 22.59 0.15 17.80
C ASN A 434 22.10 1.62 17.83
N PRO A 435 22.21 2.33 18.98
CA PRO A 435 21.79 3.74 19.11
C PRO A 435 22.42 4.70 18.09
N GLN A 436 23.61 4.37 17.57
CA GLN A 436 24.34 5.21 16.63
C GLN A 436 24.05 4.86 15.16
N ALA A 437 23.27 3.83 14.89
CA ALA A 437 22.97 3.35 13.55
C ALA A 437 21.81 4.11 12.88
N GLY A 438 21.80 4.11 11.55
CA GLY A 438 20.80 4.81 10.73
C GLY A 438 21.09 6.29 10.54
N GLY A 439 20.18 7.01 9.89
CA GLY A 439 20.25 8.43 9.59
C GLY A 439 19.89 9.33 10.77
N PHE A 440 20.22 10.62 10.64
CA PHE A 440 20.00 11.63 11.68
C PHE A 440 18.57 11.62 12.24
N LEU A 441 17.54 11.59 11.38
CA LEU A 441 16.15 11.71 11.82
C LEU A 441 15.70 10.52 12.67
N TRP A 442 16.17 9.31 12.32
CA TRP A 442 15.91 8.09 13.11
C TRP A 442 16.60 8.17 14.48
N ARG A 443 17.90 8.50 14.50
CA ARG A 443 18.67 8.67 15.73
C ARG A 443 18.08 9.76 16.63
N PHE A 444 17.65 10.87 16.03
CA PHE A 444 17.00 11.98 16.74
C PHE A 444 15.65 11.57 17.36
N ALA A 445 14.85 10.75 16.68
CA ALA A 445 13.61 10.21 17.25
C ALA A 445 13.89 9.41 18.54
N ASN A 446 14.92 8.57 18.54
CA ASN A 446 15.30 7.75 19.69
C ASN A 446 15.91 8.61 20.82
N ALA A 447 16.72 9.61 20.47
CA ALA A 447 17.20 10.61 21.42
C ALA A 447 16.04 11.38 22.06
N TRP A 448 15.04 11.74 21.27
CA TRP A 448 13.86 12.45 21.73
C TRP A 448 13.00 11.60 22.68
N ARG A 449 12.81 10.32 22.39
CA ARG A 449 12.19 9.40 23.36
C ARG A 449 12.99 9.31 24.65
N THR A 450 14.32 9.24 24.56
CA THR A 450 15.21 9.24 25.74
C THR A 450 15.07 10.52 26.57
N MET A 451 14.89 11.68 25.92
CA MET A 451 14.58 12.94 26.61
C MET A 451 13.23 12.89 27.33
N TYR A 452 12.21 12.25 26.75
CA TYR A 452 10.92 12.05 27.43
C TYR A 452 11.04 11.13 28.64
N ASP A 453 11.67 9.97 28.51
CA ASP A 453 11.88 9.04 29.62
C ASP A 453 12.71 9.72 30.74
N SER A 454 13.74 10.46 30.36
CA SER A 454 14.56 11.27 31.28
C SER A 454 13.74 12.36 32.00
N PHE A 455 12.83 13.04 31.30
CA PHE A 455 11.95 14.06 31.89
C PHE A 455 10.89 13.48 32.83
N LYS A 456 10.47 12.22 32.58
CA LYS A 456 9.58 11.44 33.45
C LYS A 456 10.26 10.89 34.70
N HIS A 457 11.59 11.00 34.80
CA HIS A 457 12.40 10.35 35.83
C HIS A 457 12.27 8.82 35.77
N GLU A 458 12.16 8.28 34.55
CA GLU A 458 12.10 6.84 34.27
C GLU A 458 13.42 6.31 33.71
N ASP A 459 13.59 4.98 33.79
CA ASP A 459 14.74 4.31 33.19
C ASP A 459 14.83 4.58 31.69
N ASN A 460 15.96 5.11 31.24
CA ASN A 460 16.15 5.62 29.89
C ASN A 460 17.38 5.00 29.21
N ALA A 461 17.60 5.31 27.93
CA ALA A 461 18.69 4.70 27.16
C ALA A 461 20.08 5.00 27.77
N LEU A 462 20.25 6.20 28.35
CA LEU A 462 21.52 6.63 28.93
C LEU A 462 21.78 5.96 30.28
N SER A 463 20.76 5.84 31.14
CA SER A 463 20.87 5.10 32.41
C SER A 463 21.14 3.61 32.18
N ARG A 464 20.48 2.99 31.19
CA ARG A 464 20.74 1.59 30.80
C ARG A 464 22.14 1.36 30.26
N ALA A 465 22.71 2.33 29.54
CA ALA A 465 24.09 2.27 29.08
C ALA A 465 25.13 2.47 30.19
N ASN A 466 24.73 2.97 31.36
CA ASN A 466 25.59 3.28 32.50
C ASN A 466 25.08 2.66 33.81
N PRO A 467 24.96 1.33 33.92
CA PRO A 467 24.31 0.66 35.06
C PRO A 467 25.02 0.85 36.42
N GLY A 468 26.26 1.37 36.41
CA GLY A 468 27.04 1.67 37.62
C GLY A 468 26.84 3.08 38.19
N GLN A 469 26.06 3.95 37.52
CA GLN A 469 25.76 5.31 38.00
C GLN A 469 24.30 5.38 38.50
N PRO A 470 24.00 6.22 39.51
CA PRO A 470 22.62 6.47 39.93
C PRO A 470 21.76 6.94 38.75
N LYS A 471 20.53 6.43 38.64
CA LYS A 471 19.64 6.75 37.52
C LYS A 471 19.24 8.23 37.51
N GLU A 472 19.19 8.80 38.71
CA GLU A 472 18.84 10.18 39.00
C GLU A 472 19.80 11.19 38.33
N GLU A 473 21.05 10.79 38.04
CA GLU A 473 22.01 11.62 37.30
C GLU A 473 21.64 11.78 35.82
N PHE A 474 20.70 10.97 35.33
CA PHE A 474 20.22 10.97 33.94
C PHE A 474 18.79 11.50 33.79
N PHE A 475 18.30 12.26 34.76
CA PHE A 475 16.97 12.86 34.76
C PHE A 475 17.02 14.35 34.45
N LEU A 476 16.15 14.79 33.54
CA LEU A 476 16.03 16.19 33.15
C LEU A 476 15.07 16.91 34.12
N ASP A 477 15.42 18.13 34.51
CA ASP A 477 14.59 18.94 35.42
C ASP A 477 13.58 19.79 34.66
N LYS A 478 13.96 20.49 33.57
CA LYS A 478 13.09 21.45 32.88
C LYS A 478 13.01 21.28 31.37
N VAL A 479 14.06 20.78 30.73
CA VAL A 479 14.06 20.66 29.26
C VAL A 479 13.01 19.64 28.80
N LEU A 480 12.03 20.13 28.05
CA LEU A 480 10.99 19.33 27.40
C LEU A 480 10.82 19.77 25.97
N LEU A 481 11.10 18.88 25.03
CA LEU A 481 10.90 19.14 23.62
C LEU A 481 9.49 18.68 23.19
N ASP A 482 8.57 19.63 23.01
CA ASP A 482 7.18 19.36 22.62
C ASP A 482 7.04 18.96 21.14
N VAL A 483 6.07 18.11 20.82
CA VAL A 483 5.82 17.65 19.44
C VAL A 483 5.48 18.80 18.49
N GLY A 484 4.72 19.79 18.96
CA GLY A 484 4.40 21.00 18.21
C GLY A 484 5.64 21.82 17.84
N VAL A 485 6.67 21.84 18.70
CA VAL A 485 7.93 22.54 18.42
C VAL A 485 8.66 21.87 17.26
N VAL A 486 8.90 20.56 17.34
CA VAL A 486 9.63 19.82 16.29
C VAL A 486 8.86 19.85 14.96
N THR A 487 7.55 19.62 14.97
CA THR A 487 6.74 19.72 13.75
C THR A 487 6.78 21.12 13.15
N SER A 488 6.81 22.18 13.96
CA SER A 488 7.00 23.56 13.47
C SER A 488 8.37 23.79 12.82
N TRP A 489 9.43 23.18 13.35
CA TRP A 489 10.77 23.22 12.75
C TRP A 489 10.79 22.52 11.40
N LEU A 490 10.20 21.34 11.29
CA LEU A 490 10.12 20.61 10.03
C LEU A 490 9.27 21.36 8.98
N GLU A 491 8.17 21.98 9.40
CA GLU A 491 7.40 22.89 8.53
C GLU A 491 8.20 24.12 8.08
N LYS A 492 9.03 24.67 8.97
CA LYS A 492 9.96 25.77 8.64
C LYS A 492 11.01 25.31 7.63
N TYR A 493 11.62 24.14 7.83
CA TYR A 493 12.58 23.54 6.90
C TYR A 493 11.99 23.39 5.49
N LYS A 494 10.78 22.82 5.39
CA LYS A 494 10.07 22.68 4.10
C LYS A 494 9.83 23.99 3.37
N LYS A 495 9.60 25.09 4.11
CA LYS A 495 9.28 26.41 3.54
C LYS A 495 10.52 27.20 3.13
N ILE A 496 11.57 27.16 3.93
CA ILE A 496 12.73 28.03 3.75
C ILE A 496 13.67 27.49 2.66
N LYS A 497 13.66 26.17 2.38
CA LYS A 497 14.59 25.53 1.41
C LYS A 497 15.98 26.14 1.51
N VAL A 498 16.56 26.05 2.71
CA VAL A 498 17.95 26.43 2.93
C VAL A 498 18.81 25.49 2.10
N ASP A 499 19.91 25.98 1.53
CA ASP A 499 20.97 25.16 0.92
C ASP A 499 21.70 24.26 1.96
N SER A 500 21.02 23.86 3.04
CA SER A 500 21.55 23.08 4.17
C SER A 500 20.80 21.75 4.33
N SER A 501 21.54 20.72 4.75
CA SER A 501 20.97 19.44 5.19
C SER A 501 19.91 19.60 6.28
N LEU A 502 19.01 18.62 6.40
CA LEU A 502 18.02 18.57 7.48
C LEU A 502 18.73 18.46 8.83
N GLU A 503 19.78 17.66 8.89
CA GLU A 503 20.63 17.50 10.07
C GLU A 503 21.17 18.86 10.57
N ASN A 504 21.82 19.65 9.72
CA ASN A 504 22.35 20.96 10.12
C ASN A 504 21.26 21.91 10.59
N PHE A 505 20.12 21.92 9.89
CA PHE A 505 18.99 22.77 10.26
C PHE A 505 18.45 22.41 11.65
N LEU A 506 18.21 21.13 11.91
CA LEU A 506 17.70 20.68 13.21
C LEU A 506 18.72 20.87 14.34
N ARG A 507 20.03 20.75 14.07
CA ARG A 507 21.09 21.11 15.02
C ARG A 507 20.98 22.57 15.44
N GLN A 508 20.82 23.49 14.48
CA GLN A 508 20.69 24.92 14.76
C GLN A 508 19.42 25.25 15.56
N GLU A 509 18.28 24.67 15.19
CA GLU A 509 17.03 24.85 15.94
C GLU A 509 17.14 24.31 17.37
N LEU A 510 17.81 23.16 17.54
CA LEU A 510 18.01 22.56 18.85
C LEU A 510 19.00 23.37 19.71
N GLN A 511 20.09 23.88 19.13
CA GLN A 511 20.99 24.81 19.82
C GLN A 511 20.26 26.08 20.26
N ALA A 512 19.46 26.69 19.37
CA ALA A 512 18.67 27.87 19.69
C ALA A 512 17.62 27.59 20.77
N PHE A 513 17.02 26.39 20.76
CA PHE A 513 16.11 25.94 21.80
C PHE A 513 16.80 25.80 23.15
N LEU A 514 17.95 25.11 23.21
CA LEU A 514 18.71 24.90 24.45
C LEU A 514 19.32 26.18 25.00
N ALA A 515 19.61 27.18 24.15
CA ALA A 515 20.13 28.48 24.54
C ALA A 515 19.13 29.34 25.35
N GLN A 516 17.85 28.93 25.43
CA GLN A 516 16.86 29.65 26.22
C GLN A 516 17.28 29.78 27.69
N PRO A 517 17.09 30.95 28.33
CA PRO A 517 17.57 31.21 29.69
C PRO A 517 16.81 30.42 30.77
N THR A 518 15.71 29.76 30.41
CA THR A 518 14.89 28.93 31.30
C THR A 518 15.51 27.58 31.64
N PHE A 519 16.49 27.12 30.85
CA PHE A 519 17.15 25.82 31.03
C PHE A 519 18.47 25.96 31.78
N SER A 520 18.71 25.10 32.77
CA SER A 520 19.94 25.07 33.55
C SER A 520 21.11 24.57 32.71
N GLN A 521 22.35 24.85 33.14
CA GLN A 521 23.53 24.29 32.46
C GLN A 521 23.57 22.77 32.58
N GLU A 522 23.15 22.22 33.73
CA GLU A 522 23.06 20.77 33.97
C GLU A 522 22.11 20.09 32.98
N ASP A 523 20.91 20.65 32.75
CA ASP A 523 19.97 20.13 31.76
C ASP A 523 20.56 20.18 30.34
N ARG A 524 21.23 21.29 29.98
CA ARG A 524 21.87 21.44 28.66
C ARG A 524 22.97 20.39 28.46
N ASP A 525 23.79 20.17 29.49
CA ASP A 525 24.86 19.18 29.45
C ASP A 525 24.30 17.76 29.37
N LEU A 526 23.20 17.46 30.08
CA LEU A 526 22.54 16.17 30.01
C LEU A 526 21.89 15.92 28.64
N VAL A 527 21.22 16.92 28.06
CA VAL A 527 20.70 16.81 26.69
C VAL A 527 21.84 16.54 25.71
N ASN A 528 22.97 17.24 25.83
CA ASN A 528 24.15 16.98 25.00
C ASN A 528 24.67 15.55 25.17
N LYS A 529 24.74 15.02 26.40
CA LYS A 529 25.10 13.61 26.65
C LYS A 529 24.11 12.63 25.99
N ILE A 530 22.81 12.90 26.07
CA ILE A 530 21.77 12.09 25.39
C ILE A 530 22.01 12.12 23.88
N LEU A 531 22.18 13.30 23.29
CA LEU A 531 22.42 13.43 21.84
C LEU A 531 23.70 12.71 21.40
N GLN A 532 24.79 12.84 22.15
CA GLN A 532 26.06 12.15 21.88
C GLN A 532 25.94 10.62 21.92
N HIS A 533 25.10 10.07 22.82
CA HIS A 533 24.82 8.64 22.87
C HIS A 533 24.26 8.11 21.53
N PHE A 534 23.47 8.92 20.83
CA PHE A 534 22.90 8.64 19.50
C PHE A 534 23.75 9.23 18.35
N ALA A 535 25.03 9.53 18.58
CA ALA A 535 25.94 10.13 17.60
C ALA A 535 25.43 11.45 16.98
N ILE A 536 24.82 12.29 17.81
CA ILE A 536 24.36 13.64 17.44
C ILE A 536 25.23 14.68 18.15
N ASP A 537 26.20 15.25 17.43
CA ASP A 537 27.10 16.31 17.92
C ASP A 537 26.68 17.71 17.46
N LEU A 538 26.11 18.52 18.35
CA LEU A 538 25.56 19.83 17.98
C LEU A 538 26.60 20.81 17.43
N ASP A 539 27.88 20.66 17.78
CA ASP A 539 28.93 21.59 17.36
C ASP A 539 29.52 21.24 15.99
N LYS A 540 29.18 20.06 15.45
CA LYS A 540 29.64 19.62 14.14
C LYS A 540 28.98 20.42 13.02
N GLN A 541 29.78 21.12 12.22
CA GLN A 541 29.34 21.72 10.96
C GLN A 541 29.62 20.75 9.81
N GLU A 542 28.58 20.19 9.19
CA GLU A 542 28.74 19.39 7.98
C GLU A 542 28.50 20.21 6.71
N THR A 543 29.41 20.12 5.74
CA THR A 543 29.20 20.58 4.36
C THR A 543 28.73 19.42 3.49
N LYS A 544 27.71 18.68 3.91
CA LYS A 544 27.09 17.67 3.04
C LYS A 544 26.37 18.39 1.91
N VAL A 545 26.85 18.19 0.69
CA VAL A 545 26.12 18.54 -0.54
C VAL A 545 24.89 17.65 -0.61
N MET A 546 23.71 18.23 -0.87
CA MET A 546 22.46 17.49 -1.06
C MET A 546 22.57 16.55 -2.26
N ASN A 547 23.08 15.35 -2.05
CA ASN A 547 23.04 14.29 -3.05
C ASN A 547 21.78 13.45 -2.81
N SER A 548 20.61 14.04 -3.08
CA SER A 548 19.33 13.40 -2.81
C SER A 548 18.95 12.50 -3.98
N LYS A 549 19.04 11.17 -3.79
CA LYS A 549 18.18 10.24 -4.52
C LYS A 549 16.72 10.69 -4.33
N VAL A 550 15.95 10.75 -5.41
CA VAL A 550 14.51 11.03 -5.32
C VAL A 550 13.84 9.84 -4.66
N LEU A 551 13.21 10.03 -3.50
CA LEU A 551 12.54 8.94 -2.80
C LEU A 551 11.18 8.66 -3.46
N THR A 552 10.96 7.41 -3.89
CA THR A 552 9.65 6.97 -4.37
C THR A 552 8.69 6.69 -3.21
N PRO A 553 7.40 6.46 -3.50
CA PRO A 553 6.48 5.99 -2.48
C PRO A 553 6.90 4.69 -1.78
N GLN A 554 7.51 3.73 -2.49
CA GLN A 554 8.03 2.52 -1.84
C GLN A 554 9.25 2.84 -0.97
N ASP A 555 10.20 3.66 -1.46
CA ASP A 555 11.35 4.11 -0.67
C ASP A 555 10.89 4.77 0.64
N ILE A 556 9.92 5.71 0.56
CA ILE A 556 9.36 6.39 1.73
C ILE A 556 8.67 5.40 2.68
N GLY A 557 7.95 4.42 2.13
CA GLY A 557 7.33 3.35 2.90
C GLY A 557 8.34 2.53 3.71
N TRP A 558 9.45 2.18 3.07
CA TRP A 558 10.56 1.48 3.70
C TRP A 558 11.42 2.37 4.60
N LEU A 559 11.15 3.66 4.74
CA LEU A 559 11.74 4.40 5.86
C LEU A 559 11.19 3.91 7.20
N LEU A 560 9.96 3.37 7.24
CA LEU A 560 9.39 2.87 8.48
C LEU A 560 9.98 1.49 8.85
N PRO A 561 10.51 1.32 10.08
CA PRO A 561 11.17 0.08 10.49
C PRO A 561 10.21 -1.07 10.81
N ASN A 562 8.93 -0.77 11.07
CA ASN A 562 7.89 -1.77 11.31
C ASN A 562 7.29 -2.34 10.01
N VAL A 563 7.85 -1.98 8.85
CA VAL A 563 7.39 -2.47 7.53
C VAL A 563 8.25 -3.64 7.10
N ALA A 564 7.58 -4.73 6.68
CA ALA A 564 8.24 -5.93 6.17
C ALA A 564 9.23 -5.60 5.04
N ARG A 565 10.36 -6.32 5.03
CA ARG A 565 11.45 -6.14 4.07
C ARG A 565 11.56 -7.35 3.15
N PRO A 566 12.01 -7.18 1.89
CA PRO A 566 12.33 -8.29 1.02
C PRO A 566 13.38 -9.22 1.65
N ARG A 567 13.13 -10.53 1.60
CA ARG A 567 14.07 -11.54 2.07
C ARG A 567 15.24 -11.69 1.10
N LYS A 568 16.40 -12.07 1.62
CA LYS A 568 17.54 -12.45 0.81
C LYS A 568 17.12 -13.67 -0.01
N GLU A 569 17.25 -13.60 -1.32
CA GLU A 569 17.13 -14.81 -2.13
C GLU A 569 18.20 -15.79 -1.62
N LYS A 570 17.80 -17.01 -1.24
CA LYS A 570 18.75 -18.10 -0.99
C LYS A 570 19.53 -18.29 -2.28
N ILE A 571 20.75 -17.76 -2.33
CA ILE A 571 21.75 -18.23 -3.26
C ILE A 571 22.03 -19.66 -2.79
N GLY A 572 21.41 -20.65 -3.43
CA GLY A 572 21.79 -22.05 -3.22
C GLY A 572 23.30 -22.18 -3.40
N GLU A 573 23.95 -23.07 -2.64
CA GLU A 573 25.38 -23.38 -2.81
C GLU A 573 25.70 -23.43 -4.30
N ALA A 574 26.46 -22.43 -4.78
CA ALA A 574 26.62 -22.25 -6.20
C ALA A 574 27.46 -23.42 -6.73
N GLU A 575 26.83 -24.30 -7.52
CA GLU A 575 27.56 -25.32 -8.26
C GLU A 575 28.73 -24.65 -8.98
N THR A 576 29.93 -25.17 -8.75
CA THR A 576 31.14 -24.68 -9.42
C THR A 576 31.22 -25.38 -10.77
N HIS A 577 31.35 -24.59 -11.82
CA HIS A 577 31.45 -25.04 -13.20
C HIS A 577 32.82 -24.72 -13.76
N THR A 578 33.26 -25.46 -14.78
CA THR A 578 34.56 -25.25 -15.42
C THR A 578 34.37 -24.97 -16.91
N ILE A 579 35.18 -24.07 -17.47
CA ILE A 579 35.21 -23.74 -18.91
C ILE A 579 36.66 -23.51 -19.34
N LEU A 580 37.01 -23.86 -20.58
CA LEU A 580 38.37 -23.69 -21.09
C LEU A 580 38.59 -22.26 -21.62
N SER A 581 39.75 -21.68 -21.34
CA SER A 581 40.20 -20.43 -21.97
C SER A 581 40.61 -20.64 -23.42
N ASP A 582 40.80 -19.53 -24.14
CA ASP A 582 41.38 -19.49 -25.48
C ASP A 582 42.83 -20.02 -25.55
N GLU A 583 43.53 -20.00 -24.41
CA GLU A 583 44.86 -20.60 -24.23
C GLU A 583 44.82 -22.07 -23.75
N GLY A 584 43.63 -22.64 -23.51
CA GLY A 584 43.43 -24.03 -23.09
C GLY A 584 43.53 -24.29 -21.59
N GLU A 585 43.47 -23.25 -20.76
CA GLU A 585 43.47 -23.37 -19.30
C GLU A 585 42.05 -23.57 -18.75
N GLU A 586 41.90 -24.33 -17.66
CA GLU A 586 40.61 -24.51 -17.00
C GLU A 586 40.26 -23.32 -16.09
N ILE A 587 39.17 -22.63 -16.41
CA ILE A 587 38.60 -21.54 -15.62
C ILE A 587 37.42 -22.09 -14.82
N GLU A 588 37.53 -22.06 -13.49
CA GLU A 588 36.43 -22.35 -12.59
C GLU A 588 35.58 -21.11 -12.30
N TYR A 589 34.25 -21.25 -12.37
CA TYR A 589 33.30 -20.17 -12.12
C TYR A 589 32.03 -20.66 -11.42
N THR A 590 31.28 -19.72 -10.83
CA THR A 590 29.98 -19.95 -10.17
C THR A 590 28.88 -19.18 -10.88
N LEU A 591 27.69 -19.78 -11.00
CA LEU A 591 26.50 -19.18 -11.63
C LEU A 591 25.85 -18.11 -10.74
N VAL A 592 26.58 -17.03 -10.49
CA VAL A 592 26.12 -15.90 -9.69
C VAL A 592 26.17 -14.61 -10.49
N LYS A 593 25.29 -13.67 -10.12
CA LYS A 593 25.26 -12.32 -10.70
C LYS A 593 26.63 -11.67 -10.60
N VAL A 594 27.07 -11.04 -11.69
CA VAL A 594 28.30 -10.23 -11.72
C VAL A 594 27.89 -8.79 -11.99
N PHE A 595 28.15 -7.90 -11.03
CA PHE A 595 27.59 -6.54 -10.99
C PHE A 595 26.05 -6.55 -11.08
N ASP A 596 25.48 -5.88 -12.08
CA ASP A 596 24.05 -5.87 -12.36
C ASP A 596 23.55 -6.92 -13.37
N TYR A 597 24.45 -7.76 -13.86
CA TYR A 597 24.16 -8.72 -14.93
C TYR A 597 24.07 -10.16 -14.42
N GLN A 598 23.04 -10.88 -14.88
CA GLN A 598 22.81 -12.27 -14.52
C GLN A 598 23.64 -13.20 -15.41
N PRO A 599 24.06 -14.40 -14.93
CA PRO A 599 24.55 -15.44 -15.82
C PRO A 599 23.56 -15.68 -16.97
N GLY A 600 24.05 -15.64 -18.21
CA GLY A 600 23.26 -15.65 -19.44
C GLY A 600 23.11 -14.30 -20.13
N THR A 601 23.46 -13.17 -19.47
CA THR A 601 23.50 -11.86 -20.12
C THR A 601 24.51 -11.87 -21.28
N LYS A 602 24.11 -11.31 -22.42
CA LYS A 602 24.91 -11.32 -23.65
C LYS A 602 25.55 -9.97 -23.92
N PHE A 603 26.81 -10.00 -24.32
CA PHE A 603 27.67 -8.86 -24.57
C PHE A 603 28.24 -8.91 -25.98
N GLN A 604 28.41 -7.76 -26.62
CA GLN A 604 29.12 -7.63 -27.88
C GLN A 604 30.29 -6.67 -27.70
N SER A 605 31.47 -6.99 -28.25
CA SER A 605 32.61 -6.08 -28.20
C SER A 605 32.36 -4.80 -29.02
N LYS A 606 32.68 -3.64 -28.44
CA LYS A 606 32.61 -2.31 -29.09
C LYS A 606 33.82 -2.03 -30.00
N HIS A 607 34.94 -2.74 -29.80
CA HIS A 607 36.20 -2.49 -30.49
C HIS A 607 36.78 -3.79 -31.09
N GLY A 608 36.73 -3.92 -32.43
CA GLY A 608 37.25 -5.08 -33.16
C GLY A 608 36.19 -5.84 -33.96
N LYS A 609 36.48 -7.09 -34.35
CA LYS A 609 35.46 -7.98 -34.94
C LYS A 609 34.28 -8.10 -33.96
N LYS A 610 33.04 -8.08 -34.46
CA LYS A 610 31.79 -8.20 -33.67
C LYS A 610 31.67 -9.57 -32.98
N GLN A 611 32.52 -9.81 -32.00
CA GLN A 611 32.58 -11.03 -31.23
C GLN A 611 31.55 -10.92 -30.10
N LYS A 612 30.85 -12.04 -29.88
CA LYS A 612 29.70 -12.11 -28.97
C LYS A 612 30.06 -13.00 -27.81
N PHE A 613 29.72 -12.54 -26.63
CA PHE A 613 30.05 -13.19 -25.38
C PHE A 613 28.80 -13.40 -24.54
N THR A 614 28.77 -14.48 -23.77
CA THR A 614 27.75 -14.73 -22.74
C THR A 614 28.43 -14.70 -21.39
N LEU A 615 27.96 -13.87 -20.45
CA LEU A 615 28.39 -13.94 -19.06
C LEU A 615 27.97 -15.28 -18.49
N VAL A 616 28.93 -16.14 -18.15
CA VAL A 616 28.63 -17.45 -17.56
C VAL A 616 28.68 -17.39 -16.05
N GLY A 617 29.39 -16.43 -15.45
CA GLY A 617 29.37 -16.25 -14.01
C GLY A 617 30.65 -15.61 -13.49
N LYS A 618 30.98 -15.93 -12.24
CA LYS A 618 32.08 -15.31 -11.51
C LYS A 618 33.20 -16.31 -11.22
N SER A 619 34.44 -15.97 -11.55
CA SER A 619 35.62 -16.80 -11.23
C SER A 619 35.87 -16.86 -9.72
N LYS A 620 36.74 -17.78 -9.28
CA LYS A 620 37.21 -17.86 -7.88
C LYS A 620 37.83 -16.55 -7.38
N GLU A 621 38.59 -15.84 -8.22
CA GLU A 621 39.20 -14.54 -7.89
C GLU A 621 38.20 -13.38 -7.96
N GLY A 622 36.94 -13.66 -8.32
CA GLY A 622 35.87 -12.68 -8.35
C GLY A 622 35.68 -11.95 -9.67
N ASN A 623 36.33 -12.41 -10.75
CA ASN A 623 36.29 -11.81 -12.07
C ASN A 623 35.06 -12.27 -12.88
N ALA A 624 34.65 -11.47 -13.86
CA ALA A 624 33.60 -11.87 -14.80
C ALA A 624 34.15 -12.91 -15.76
N VAL A 625 33.45 -14.03 -15.94
CA VAL A 625 33.81 -15.05 -16.92
C VAL A 625 32.85 -14.92 -18.10
N LEU A 626 33.40 -14.52 -19.24
CA LEU A 626 32.66 -14.35 -20.49
C LEU A 626 33.00 -15.51 -21.42
N LYS A 627 31.97 -16.24 -21.86
CA LYS A 627 32.09 -17.30 -22.85
C LYS A 627 31.90 -16.74 -24.24
N ASP A 628 32.89 -16.89 -25.10
CA ASP A 628 32.78 -16.58 -26.52
C ASP A 628 31.76 -17.53 -27.18
N GLU A 629 30.76 -16.95 -27.87
CA GLU A 629 29.73 -17.74 -28.54
C GLU A 629 30.26 -18.50 -29.76
N SER A 630 31.35 -18.06 -30.36
CA SER A 630 31.88 -18.59 -31.63
C SER A 630 32.70 -19.86 -31.47
N ASP A 631 33.59 -19.92 -30.47
CA ASP A 631 34.48 -21.06 -30.23
C ASP A 631 34.28 -21.72 -28.86
N GLN A 632 33.33 -21.21 -28.05
CA GLN A 632 32.96 -21.73 -26.74
C GLN A 632 34.06 -21.64 -25.68
N THR A 633 35.15 -20.91 -25.97
CA THR A 633 36.21 -20.61 -25.00
C THR A 633 35.78 -19.46 -24.08
N ALA A 634 36.47 -19.28 -22.95
CA ALA A 634 36.17 -18.24 -21.99
C ALA A 634 37.31 -17.24 -21.80
N VAL A 635 36.95 -15.98 -21.66
CA VAL A 635 37.85 -14.90 -21.27
C VAL A 635 37.47 -14.41 -19.88
N VAL A 636 38.47 -14.25 -19.01
CA VAL A 636 38.30 -13.69 -17.67
C VAL A 636 38.55 -12.18 -17.73
N ILE A 637 37.53 -11.39 -17.40
CA ILE A 637 37.62 -9.93 -17.38
C ILE A 637 37.72 -9.45 -15.92
N GLY A 638 38.76 -8.67 -15.65
CA GLY A 638 39.11 -8.16 -14.31
C GLY A 638 38.00 -7.36 -13.63
N VAL A 639 38.00 -7.34 -12.29
CA VAL A 639 37.01 -6.69 -11.39
C VAL A 639 37.00 -5.15 -11.45
N LYS A 640 36.82 -4.55 -12.62
CA LYS A 640 36.48 -3.12 -12.77
C LYS A 640 35.37 -2.96 -13.79
N GLU A 641 34.29 -2.30 -13.40
CA GLU A 641 33.12 -2.01 -14.27
C GLU A 641 33.54 -1.25 -15.54
N GLU A 642 34.60 -0.44 -15.43
CA GLU A 642 35.29 0.25 -16.53
C GLU A 642 35.76 -0.70 -17.67
N LEU A 643 36.09 -1.96 -17.37
CA LEU A 643 36.52 -2.95 -18.39
C LEU A 643 35.33 -3.57 -19.15
N LEU A 644 34.12 -3.48 -18.60
CA LEU A 644 32.88 -3.79 -19.33
C LEU A 644 32.47 -2.63 -20.25
N GLU A 645 33.08 -1.45 -20.15
CA GLU A 645 32.81 -0.33 -21.07
C GLU A 645 33.18 -0.64 -22.52
N ASP A 646 34.11 -1.58 -22.74
CA ASP A 646 34.47 -2.10 -24.07
C ASP A 646 33.42 -3.07 -24.64
N TYR A 647 32.39 -3.40 -23.86
CA TYR A 647 31.31 -4.30 -24.22
C TYR A 647 29.96 -3.57 -24.12
N GLU A 648 29.06 -3.85 -25.04
CA GLU A 648 27.66 -3.39 -24.94
C GLU A 648 26.77 -4.60 -24.65
N GLU A 649 25.90 -4.46 -23.64
CA GLU A 649 24.81 -5.41 -23.46
C GLU A 649 23.98 -5.37 -24.74
N TYR A 650 23.99 -6.46 -25.48
CA TYR A 650 23.11 -6.60 -26.61
C TYR A 650 21.99 -7.53 -26.16
N THR A 651 20.79 -7.00 -26.11
CA THR A 651 19.62 -7.85 -26.14
C THR A 651 19.62 -8.47 -27.54
N PRO A 652 19.78 -9.80 -27.71
CA PRO A 652 19.44 -10.39 -29.00
C PRO A 652 18.05 -9.86 -29.36
N PRO A 653 17.81 -9.43 -30.60
CA PRO A 653 16.48 -8.97 -31.01
C PRO A 653 15.48 -9.98 -30.44
N GLN A 654 14.41 -9.49 -29.77
CA GLN A 654 13.34 -10.36 -29.26
C GLN A 654 13.13 -11.43 -30.31
N PRO A 655 13.28 -12.72 -29.96
CA PRO A 655 13.43 -13.78 -30.94
C PRO A 655 12.37 -13.51 -31.99
N GLU A 656 12.81 -13.22 -33.23
CA GLU A 656 11.90 -13.10 -34.35
C GLU A 656 11.00 -14.32 -34.20
N GLY A 657 9.73 -14.07 -33.81
CA GLY A 657 8.83 -15.14 -33.44
C GLY A 657 8.93 -16.16 -34.55
N LEU A 658 9.17 -17.42 -34.19
CA LEU A 658 9.41 -18.49 -35.15
C LEU A 658 8.46 -18.30 -36.34
N SER A 659 9.01 -18.22 -37.55
CA SER A 659 8.17 -17.90 -38.70
C SER A 659 7.06 -18.95 -38.81
N LEU A 660 5.90 -18.55 -39.34
CA LEU A 660 4.80 -19.48 -39.55
C LEU A 660 5.24 -20.69 -40.39
N GLU A 661 6.09 -20.46 -41.40
CA GLU A 661 6.66 -21.51 -42.24
C GLU A 661 7.47 -22.52 -41.41
N THR A 662 8.32 -22.05 -40.49
CA THR A 662 9.10 -22.96 -39.64
C THR A 662 8.20 -23.71 -38.64
N ALA A 663 7.17 -23.06 -38.10
CA ALA A 663 6.19 -23.73 -37.24
C ALA A 663 5.42 -24.82 -38.01
N GLU A 664 5.01 -24.55 -39.25
CA GLU A 664 4.37 -25.52 -40.14
C GLU A 664 5.32 -26.67 -40.54
N GLN A 665 6.62 -26.42 -40.69
CA GLN A 665 7.61 -27.47 -40.93
C GLN A 665 7.76 -28.41 -39.72
N ILE A 666 7.76 -27.87 -38.51
CA ILE A 666 7.92 -28.66 -37.27
C ILE A 666 6.64 -29.45 -36.98
N LEU A 667 5.50 -28.76 -36.86
CA LEU A 667 4.23 -29.35 -36.41
C LEU A 667 3.42 -30.00 -37.53
N THR A 668 3.75 -29.74 -38.79
CA THR A 668 2.92 -29.99 -40.00
C THR A 668 1.73 -29.02 -40.11
N LYS A 669 1.38 -28.66 -41.35
CA LYS A 669 0.23 -27.78 -41.66
C LYS A 669 -1.12 -28.30 -41.14
N GLU A 670 -1.24 -29.61 -40.90
CA GLU A 670 -2.44 -30.20 -40.28
C GLU A 670 -2.61 -29.84 -38.81
N LYS A 671 -1.53 -29.43 -38.12
CA LYS A 671 -1.53 -29.09 -36.69
C LYS A 671 -1.38 -27.58 -36.43
N VAL A 672 -1.33 -26.76 -37.48
CA VAL A 672 -1.23 -25.30 -37.38
C VAL A 672 -2.51 -24.66 -37.93
N PHE A 673 -3.12 -23.78 -37.12
CA PHE A 673 -4.23 -22.92 -37.51
C PHE A 673 -3.74 -21.47 -37.53
N GLY A 674 -3.40 -20.98 -38.73
CA GLY A 674 -2.73 -19.70 -38.93
C GLY A 674 -3.63 -18.60 -39.52
N PRO A 675 -3.06 -17.43 -39.89
CA PRO A 675 -3.81 -16.28 -40.41
C PRO A 675 -4.69 -16.59 -41.63
N ASP A 676 -4.24 -17.48 -42.52
CA ASP A 676 -5.02 -17.90 -43.68
C ASP A 676 -6.23 -18.75 -43.26
N ASP A 677 -6.05 -19.66 -42.30
CA ASP A 677 -7.15 -20.43 -41.72
C ASP A 677 -8.11 -19.51 -40.95
N VAL A 678 -7.60 -18.49 -40.25
CA VAL A 678 -8.42 -17.45 -39.58
C VAL A 678 -9.27 -16.69 -40.59
N ARG A 679 -8.69 -16.28 -41.71
CA ARG A 679 -9.42 -15.58 -42.78
C ARG A 679 -10.49 -16.49 -43.39
N GLN A 680 -10.14 -17.74 -43.66
CA GLN A 680 -11.07 -18.72 -44.24
C GLN A 680 -12.22 -19.06 -43.29
N VAL A 681 -11.90 -19.37 -42.03
CA VAL A 681 -12.89 -19.82 -41.06
C VAL A 681 -13.64 -18.63 -40.49
N TRP A 682 -13.00 -17.57 -40.03
CA TRP A 682 -13.68 -16.50 -39.29
C TRP A 682 -14.00 -15.27 -40.16
N GLY A 683 -13.52 -15.20 -41.39
CA GLY A 683 -13.73 -14.05 -42.27
C GLY A 683 -13.01 -12.79 -41.78
N VAL A 684 -11.95 -12.95 -40.99
CA VAL A 684 -11.18 -11.86 -40.38
C VAL A 684 -9.81 -11.79 -41.03
N GLU A 685 -9.48 -10.62 -41.58
CA GLU A 685 -8.12 -10.29 -41.99
C GLU A 685 -7.44 -9.53 -40.85
N LEU A 686 -6.27 -10.01 -40.42
CA LEU A 686 -5.49 -9.38 -39.35
C LEU A 686 -4.49 -8.40 -39.95
N ASP A 687 -4.62 -7.12 -39.60
CA ASP A 687 -3.65 -6.08 -40.00
C ASP A 687 -2.23 -6.39 -39.52
N LYS A 688 -2.13 -7.01 -38.33
CA LYS A 688 -0.87 -7.44 -37.72
C LYS A 688 -1.07 -8.77 -37.00
N VAL A 689 -0.35 -9.79 -37.46
CA VAL A 689 -0.32 -11.12 -36.82
C VAL A 689 0.66 -11.07 -35.65
N PRO A 690 0.28 -11.50 -34.43
CA PRO A 690 1.21 -11.57 -33.32
C PRO A 690 2.34 -12.58 -33.61
N PRO A 691 3.57 -12.36 -33.13
CA PRO A 691 4.66 -13.31 -33.29
C PRO A 691 4.36 -14.62 -32.53
N ILE A 692 4.85 -15.76 -33.05
CA ILE A 692 4.73 -17.05 -32.37
C ILE A 692 5.64 -17.05 -31.12
N PRO A 693 5.09 -17.20 -29.89
CA PRO A 693 5.83 -17.01 -28.64
C PRO A 693 6.54 -18.27 -28.14
N TYR A 694 6.76 -19.26 -29.02
CA TYR A 694 7.34 -20.56 -28.67
C TYR A 694 8.69 -20.75 -29.35
N SER A 695 9.61 -21.41 -28.64
CA SER A 695 10.88 -21.84 -29.21
C SER A 695 10.71 -23.06 -30.12
N GLN A 696 11.71 -23.36 -30.94
CA GLN A 696 11.71 -24.58 -31.77
C GLN A 696 11.64 -25.84 -30.89
N ALA A 697 12.32 -25.81 -29.75
CA ALA A 697 12.28 -26.89 -28.77
C ALA A 697 10.88 -27.09 -28.16
N ASP A 698 10.13 -26.01 -27.93
CA ASP A 698 8.74 -26.11 -27.47
C ASP A 698 7.84 -26.73 -28.55
N LEU A 699 7.99 -26.33 -29.82
CA LEU A 699 7.22 -26.89 -30.93
C LEU A 699 7.55 -28.37 -31.17
N GLU A 700 8.80 -28.79 -31.01
CA GLU A 700 9.20 -30.21 -31.12
C GLU A 700 8.62 -31.06 -29.97
N LYS A 701 8.53 -30.51 -28.75
CA LYS A 701 7.82 -31.17 -27.63
C LYS A 701 6.32 -31.27 -27.93
N ALA A 702 5.71 -30.18 -28.40
CA ALA A 702 4.30 -30.13 -28.77
C ALA A 702 3.96 -31.14 -29.88
N LYS A 703 4.86 -31.32 -30.87
CA LYS A 703 4.75 -32.34 -31.92
C LYS A 703 4.66 -33.76 -31.34
N LYS A 704 5.58 -34.10 -30.41
CA LYS A 704 5.60 -35.42 -29.76
C LYS A 704 4.32 -35.71 -28.98
N MET A 705 3.65 -34.66 -28.52
CA MET A 705 2.39 -34.73 -27.76
C MET A 705 1.14 -34.60 -28.64
N GLY A 706 1.31 -34.42 -29.95
CA GLY A 706 0.19 -34.30 -30.89
C GLY A 706 -0.62 -33.01 -30.78
N MET A 707 -0.06 -31.97 -30.17
CA MET A 707 -0.73 -30.68 -29.92
C MET A 707 -1.00 -29.90 -31.22
N TYR A 708 -1.91 -28.94 -31.14
CA TYR A 708 -2.18 -27.95 -32.20
C TYR A 708 -1.61 -26.59 -31.80
N LEU A 709 -1.09 -25.86 -32.77
CA LEU A 709 -0.75 -24.44 -32.66
C LEU A 709 -1.88 -23.63 -33.29
N ILE A 710 -2.59 -22.83 -32.49
CA ILE A 710 -3.80 -22.11 -32.92
C ILE A 710 -3.64 -20.61 -32.68
N LEU A 711 -3.86 -19.81 -33.72
CA LEU A 711 -4.04 -18.37 -33.61
C LEU A 711 -5.51 -18.07 -33.24
N ARG A 712 -5.75 -17.71 -31.97
CA ARG A 712 -7.09 -17.38 -31.46
C ARG A 712 -7.44 -15.92 -31.73
N LEU A 713 -8.74 -15.62 -31.81
CA LEU A 713 -9.28 -14.26 -31.95
C LEU A 713 -10.10 -13.87 -30.71
N ASP A 714 -9.99 -12.60 -30.32
CA ASP A 714 -10.85 -11.99 -29.30
C ASP A 714 -12.11 -11.34 -29.88
N LYS A 715 -12.11 -11.00 -31.18
CA LYS A 715 -13.21 -10.32 -31.88
C LYS A 715 -13.50 -10.91 -33.25
N ASP A 716 -14.72 -10.68 -33.73
CA ASP A 716 -15.12 -10.98 -35.11
C ASP A 716 -14.72 -9.85 -36.09
N GLY A 717 -14.99 -10.06 -37.39
CA GLY A 717 -14.68 -9.08 -38.44
C GLY A 717 -15.47 -7.77 -38.37
N GLN A 718 -16.45 -7.67 -37.48
CA GLN A 718 -17.20 -6.44 -37.19
C GLN A 718 -16.71 -5.75 -35.90
N GLY A 719 -15.67 -6.30 -35.25
CA GLY A 719 -15.12 -5.80 -34.00
C GLY A 719 -15.92 -6.20 -32.76
N ASN A 720 -16.92 -7.08 -32.88
CA ASN A 720 -17.68 -7.56 -31.72
C ASN A 720 -16.89 -8.64 -30.97
N PRO A 721 -17.00 -8.70 -29.63
CA PRO A 721 -16.37 -9.76 -28.83
C PRO A 721 -16.79 -11.16 -29.31
N LEU A 722 -15.81 -12.04 -29.53
CA LEU A 722 -16.04 -13.39 -30.03
C LEU A 722 -16.39 -14.34 -28.86
N THR A 723 -17.60 -14.17 -28.32
CA THR A 723 -18.12 -15.00 -27.23
C THR A 723 -18.64 -16.34 -27.76
N ALA A 724 -18.83 -17.34 -26.89
CA ALA A 724 -19.31 -18.64 -27.35
C ALA A 724 -20.70 -18.57 -28.01
N LYS A 725 -21.60 -17.71 -27.49
CA LYS A 725 -22.86 -17.40 -28.15
C LYS A 725 -22.62 -16.83 -29.55
N ARG A 726 -21.74 -15.83 -29.67
CA ARG A 726 -21.42 -15.20 -30.96
C ARG A 726 -20.82 -16.19 -31.95
N MET A 727 -19.92 -17.08 -31.52
CA MET A 727 -19.35 -18.15 -32.35
C MET A 727 -20.44 -19.07 -32.89
N ASN A 728 -21.37 -19.50 -32.03
CA ASN A 728 -22.50 -20.33 -32.45
C ASN A 728 -23.40 -19.59 -33.45
N ASP A 729 -23.76 -18.34 -33.17
CA ASP A 729 -24.61 -17.51 -34.05
C ASP A 729 -23.98 -17.29 -35.43
N LEU A 730 -22.66 -17.10 -35.48
CA LEU A 730 -21.92 -16.89 -36.72
C LEU A 730 -21.79 -18.17 -37.57
N LYS A 731 -21.65 -19.34 -36.92
CA LYS A 731 -21.19 -20.57 -37.60
C LYS A 731 -22.19 -21.69 -37.71
N GLN A 732 -23.27 -21.71 -36.91
CA GLN A 732 -24.22 -22.83 -36.92
C GLN A 732 -24.90 -23.03 -38.28
N ALA A 733 -25.23 -21.93 -38.99
CA ALA A 733 -25.83 -22.00 -40.32
C ALA A 733 -24.88 -22.62 -41.36
N GLU A 734 -23.59 -22.29 -41.27
CA GLU A 734 -22.53 -22.85 -42.13
C GLU A 734 -22.29 -24.34 -41.82
N PHE A 735 -22.24 -24.71 -40.55
CA PHE A 735 -22.13 -26.11 -40.11
C PHE A 735 -23.26 -26.97 -40.66
N THR A 736 -24.48 -26.44 -40.62
CA THR A 736 -25.67 -27.13 -41.13
C THR A 736 -25.59 -27.29 -42.65
N ARG A 737 -25.22 -26.23 -43.37
CA ARG A 737 -25.07 -26.25 -44.83
C ARG A 737 -23.98 -27.23 -45.31
N ASN A 738 -22.89 -27.33 -44.56
CA ASN A 738 -21.74 -28.16 -44.90
C ASN A 738 -21.83 -29.60 -44.35
N ASN A 739 -22.99 -30.03 -43.85
CA ASN A 739 -23.20 -31.36 -43.21
C ASN A 739 -22.22 -31.66 -42.07
N ARG A 740 -21.80 -30.63 -41.31
CA ARG A 740 -20.88 -30.74 -40.16
C ARG A 740 -21.59 -30.91 -38.82
N GLY A 741 -22.93 -30.98 -38.83
CA GLY A 741 -23.75 -31.20 -37.64
C GLY A 741 -24.02 -29.91 -36.87
N LYS A 742 -24.07 -30.00 -35.53
CA LYS A 742 -24.24 -28.83 -34.66
C LYS A 742 -22.92 -28.42 -33.99
N ILE A 743 -22.82 -27.15 -33.63
CA ILE A 743 -21.74 -26.63 -32.78
C ILE A 743 -22.01 -26.99 -31.33
N LEU A 744 -23.22 -26.67 -30.85
CA LEU A 744 -23.71 -26.99 -29.51
C LEU A 744 -24.89 -27.94 -29.61
N TYR A 745 -24.98 -28.91 -28.68
CA TYR A 745 -26.12 -29.83 -28.61
C TYR A 745 -27.45 -29.08 -28.47
N ASN A 746 -27.47 -28.09 -27.58
CA ASN A 746 -28.59 -27.19 -27.36
C ASN A 746 -28.09 -25.79 -26.93
N ALA A 747 -28.03 -24.83 -27.84
CA ALA A 747 -27.60 -23.46 -27.52
C ALA A 747 -28.58 -22.70 -26.60
N GLU A 748 -29.82 -23.20 -26.43
CA GLU A 748 -30.88 -22.60 -25.61
C GLU A 748 -31.02 -23.27 -24.23
N ASP A 749 -30.03 -24.07 -23.82
CA ASP A 749 -30.03 -24.78 -22.54
C ASP A 749 -29.79 -23.83 -21.33
N TRP A 750 -29.58 -24.40 -20.15
CA TRP A 750 -29.40 -23.72 -18.88
C TRP A 750 -28.35 -22.60 -18.88
N TYR A 751 -27.39 -22.65 -19.81
CA TYR A 751 -26.26 -21.72 -19.89
C TYR A 751 -26.47 -20.53 -20.83
N LYS A 752 -27.62 -20.41 -21.51
CA LYS A 752 -27.84 -19.37 -22.53
C LYS A 752 -27.68 -17.92 -22.05
N ASN A 753 -27.82 -17.70 -20.74
CA ASN A 753 -27.68 -16.40 -20.07
C ASN A 753 -26.49 -16.34 -19.10
N GLU A 754 -25.64 -17.36 -19.08
CA GLU A 754 -24.48 -17.42 -18.18
C GLU A 754 -23.32 -16.58 -18.74
N GLU A 755 -22.59 -15.92 -17.85
CA GLU A 755 -21.51 -14.99 -18.23
C GLU A 755 -20.42 -15.66 -19.08
N PHE A 756 -20.07 -16.91 -18.77
CA PHE A 756 -19.09 -17.68 -19.56
C PHE A 756 -19.56 -17.96 -21.00
N PHE A 757 -20.86 -17.87 -21.28
CA PHE A 757 -21.42 -18.09 -22.60
C PHE A 757 -21.56 -16.80 -23.42
N ILE A 758 -21.96 -15.71 -22.75
CA ILE A 758 -22.32 -14.44 -23.40
C ILE A 758 -21.26 -13.34 -23.28
N GLY A 759 -20.30 -13.47 -22.36
CA GLY A 759 -19.30 -12.44 -22.05
C GLY A 759 -17.84 -12.90 -22.21
N GLU A 760 -17.54 -14.17 -21.91
CA GLU A 760 -16.16 -14.68 -22.03
C GLU A 760 -15.69 -14.81 -23.49
N THR A 761 -14.48 -14.30 -23.78
CA THR A 761 -13.85 -14.36 -25.11
C THR A 761 -12.42 -14.92 -25.04
N PRO A 762 -11.94 -15.59 -26.10
CA PRO A 762 -10.51 -15.89 -26.23
C PRO A 762 -9.66 -14.62 -26.30
N LYS A 763 -8.34 -14.76 -26.14
CA LYS A 763 -7.37 -13.69 -26.33
C LYS A 763 -6.71 -13.80 -27.71
N LEU A 764 -6.54 -12.68 -28.43
CA LEU A 764 -5.74 -12.63 -29.66
C LEU A 764 -4.28 -13.03 -29.37
N SER A 765 -3.95 -14.29 -29.68
CA SER A 765 -2.63 -14.87 -29.40
C SER A 765 -2.47 -16.23 -30.05
N TRP A 766 -1.22 -16.63 -30.28
CA TRP A 766 -0.87 -18.03 -30.55
C TRP A 766 -0.95 -18.83 -29.27
N THR A 767 -1.55 -20.02 -29.33
CA THR A 767 -1.58 -20.98 -28.22
C THR A 767 -1.21 -22.37 -28.68
N LEU A 768 -0.57 -23.15 -27.81
CA LEU A 768 -0.45 -24.59 -27.99
C LEU A 768 -1.55 -25.29 -27.19
N THR A 769 -2.44 -26.02 -27.86
CA THR A 769 -3.55 -26.77 -27.22
C THR A 769 -3.37 -28.26 -27.41
N SER A 770 -3.66 -29.06 -26.37
CA SER A 770 -3.54 -30.51 -26.47
C SER A 770 -4.55 -31.14 -27.43
N GLY A 771 -5.72 -30.51 -27.63
CA GLY A 771 -6.80 -31.03 -28.47
C GLY A 771 -7.46 -32.33 -27.96
N ASP A 772 -6.95 -32.88 -26.87
CA ASP A 772 -7.49 -34.01 -26.12
C ASP A 772 -7.12 -33.84 -24.63
N ILE A 773 -7.68 -34.68 -23.76
CA ILE A 773 -7.37 -34.65 -22.33
C ILE A 773 -6.00 -35.28 -22.03
N LEU A 774 -5.39 -34.85 -20.92
CA LEU A 774 -4.16 -35.42 -20.42
C LEU A 774 -4.37 -36.89 -20.00
N PRO A 775 -3.45 -37.81 -20.39
CA PRO A 775 -3.49 -39.19 -19.94
C PRO A 775 -3.56 -39.30 -18.42
N GLY A 776 -4.44 -40.17 -17.91
CA GLY A 776 -4.64 -40.38 -16.47
C GLY A 776 -5.48 -39.31 -15.76
N SER A 777 -5.92 -38.25 -16.45
CA SER A 777 -6.76 -37.19 -15.84
C SER A 777 -8.23 -37.58 -15.64
N THR A 778 -8.71 -38.65 -16.27
CA THR A 778 -10.07 -39.19 -16.07
C THR A 778 -10.27 -39.79 -14.68
N ASN A 779 -11.52 -39.96 -14.23
CA ASN A 779 -11.86 -40.52 -12.90
C ASN A 779 -11.29 -39.73 -11.71
N ASN A 780 -10.83 -38.50 -11.94
CA ASN A 780 -10.27 -37.61 -10.94
C ASN A 780 -11.14 -36.38 -10.77
N ASN A 781 -11.26 -35.91 -9.52
CA ASN A 781 -11.89 -34.64 -9.21
C ASN A 781 -11.05 -33.44 -9.69
N TYR A 782 -11.58 -32.22 -9.63
CA TYR A 782 -10.92 -31.03 -10.19
C TYR A 782 -9.55 -30.74 -9.54
N VAL A 783 -9.42 -30.98 -8.23
CA VAL A 783 -8.16 -30.84 -7.48
C VAL A 783 -7.09 -31.79 -8.04
N HIS A 784 -7.46 -33.05 -8.24
CA HIS A 784 -6.54 -34.08 -8.74
C HIS A 784 -6.17 -33.88 -10.20
N GLN A 785 -7.12 -33.44 -11.02
CA GLN A 785 -6.82 -33.02 -12.38
C GLN A 785 -5.86 -31.83 -12.43
N THR A 786 -6.00 -30.88 -11.49
CA THR A 786 -5.07 -29.75 -11.36
C THR A 786 -3.66 -30.23 -10.95
N ARG A 787 -3.57 -31.22 -10.06
CA ARG A 787 -2.30 -31.87 -9.71
C ARG A 787 -1.65 -32.55 -10.92
N ILE A 788 -2.42 -33.32 -11.68
CA ILE A 788 -1.94 -34.01 -12.89
C ILE A 788 -1.47 -32.99 -13.94
N LEU A 789 -2.22 -31.91 -14.14
CA LEU A 789 -1.84 -30.82 -15.03
C LEU A 789 -0.50 -30.18 -14.61
N ARG A 790 -0.35 -29.85 -13.32
CA ARG A 790 0.90 -29.31 -12.77
C ARG A 790 2.07 -30.25 -13.01
N ASP A 791 1.94 -31.53 -12.63
CA ASP A 791 3.01 -32.51 -12.72
C ASP A 791 3.42 -32.74 -14.18
N HIS A 792 2.44 -32.75 -15.07
CA HIS A 792 2.67 -32.83 -16.50
C HIS A 792 3.49 -31.63 -17.01
N LEU A 793 3.06 -30.40 -16.72
CA LEU A 793 3.76 -29.18 -17.13
C LEU A 793 5.17 -29.10 -16.55
N LYS A 794 5.35 -29.52 -15.29
CA LYS A 794 6.65 -29.60 -14.63
C LYS A 794 7.58 -30.56 -15.35
N SER A 795 7.10 -31.76 -15.72
CA SER A 795 7.90 -32.76 -16.46
C SER A 795 8.41 -32.26 -17.82
N GLN A 796 7.70 -31.31 -18.44
CA GLN A 796 8.08 -30.72 -19.72
C GLN A 796 9.00 -29.50 -19.56
N GLY A 797 9.26 -29.04 -18.34
CA GLY A 797 9.99 -27.79 -18.08
C GLY A 797 9.19 -26.54 -18.48
N TRP A 798 7.85 -26.62 -18.46
CA TRP A 798 6.95 -25.54 -18.86
C TRP A 798 6.33 -24.80 -17.68
N LEU A 799 6.73 -25.17 -16.47
CA LEU A 799 6.27 -24.62 -15.21
C LEU A 799 7.37 -23.76 -14.58
N SER A 800 7.03 -22.54 -14.18
CA SER A 800 7.92 -21.70 -13.38
C SER A 800 7.94 -22.14 -11.91
N GLN A 801 8.99 -21.76 -11.17
CA GLN A 801 9.04 -22.03 -9.73
C GLN A 801 7.87 -21.39 -8.96
N LYS A 802 7.37 -20.23 -9.39
CA LYS A 802 6.20 -19.58 -8.78
C LYS A 802 4.94 -20.42 -8.95
N GLU A 803 4.66 -20.87 -10.18
CA GLU A 803 3.48 -21.70 -10.49
C GLU A 803 3.55 -23.06 -9.78
N GLU A 804 4.75 -23.62 -9.61
CA GLU A 804 4.96 -24.85 -8.85
C GLU A 804 4.64 -24.67 -7.36
N ARG A 805 5.08 -23.57 -6.74
CA ARG A 805 4.80 -23.26 -5.33
C ARG A 805 3.32 -22.97 -5.10
N ASP A 806 2.71 -22.16 -5.95
CA ASP A 806 1.29 -21.78 -5.88
C ASP A 806 0.34 -22.97 -5.97
N CYS A 807 0.76 -24.04 -6.65
CA CYS A 807 -0.01 -25.27 -6.81
C CYS A 807 0.66 -26.47 -6.12
N SER A 808 1.34 -26.27 -4.98
CA SER A 808 2.01 -27.37 -4.28
C SER A 808 1.03 -28.44 -3.77
N ASP A 809 1.51 -29.64 -3.46
CA ASP A 809 0.68 -30.69 -2.86
C ASP A 809 0.09 -30.27 -1.52
N GLU A 810 0.79 -29.42 -0.77
CA GLU A 810 0.30 -28.84 0.48
C GLU A 810 -0.91 -27.93 0.23
N VAL A 811 -0.82 -27.04 -0.76
CA VAL A 811 -1.92 -26.14 -1.15
C VAL A 811 -3.13 -26.95 -1.62
N LEU A 812 -2.93 -27.96 -2.48
CA LEU A 812 -4.02 -28.79 -2.99
C LEU A 812 -4.64 -29.67 -1.89
N ARG A 813 -3.84 -30.19 -0.94
CA ARG A 813 -4.34 -30.91 0.24
C ARG A 813 -5.16 -29.99 1.14
N ARG A 814 -4.68 -28.77 1.40
CA ARG A 814 -5.40 -27.77 2.17
C ARG A 814 -6.77 -27.47 1.55
N LEU A 815 -6.81 -27.16 0.26
CA LEU A 815 -8.06 -26.88 -0.46
C LEU A 815 -9.03 -28.07 -0.44
N SER A 816 -8.53 -29.29 -0.63
CA SER A 816 -9.36 -30.51 -0.52
C SER A 816 -9.96 -30.67 0.88
N ASN A 817 -9.14 -30.47 1.92
CA ASN A 817 -9.58 -30.57 3.31
C ASN A 817 -10.58 -29.47 3.70
N GLU A 818 -10.39 -28.23 3.24
CA GLU A 818 -11.31 -27.12 3.43
C GLU A 818 -12.68 -27.40 2.78
N MET A 819 -12.67 -28.10 1.66
CA MET A 819 -13.87 -28.57 0.97
C MET A 819 -14.54 -29.76 1.67
N GLY A 820 -13.93 -30.40 2.67
CA GLY A 820 -14.48 -31.63 3.28
C GLY A 820 -14.30 -32.88 2.43
N VAL A 821 -13.33 -32.88 1.52
CA VAL A 821 -12.97 -34.02 0.67
C VAL A 821 -11.61 -34.56 1.07
N ASP A 822 -11.57 -35.86 1.33
CA ASP A 822 -10.31 -36.55 1.62
C ASP A 822 -9.43 -36.53 0.38
N PHE A 823 -8.20 -36.03 0.53
CA PHE A 823 -7.32 -35.81 -0.61
C PHE A 823 -6.93 -37.15 -1.26
N ASP A 824 -6.59 -38.18 -0.50
CA ASP A 824 -6.04 -39.40 -1.09
C ASP A 824 -7.12 -40.30 -1.72
N THR A 825 -8.33 -40.34 -1.14
CA THR A 825 -9.47 -41.13 -1.67
C THR A 825 -10.42 -40.35 -2.58
N GLN A 826 -10.30 -39.01 -2.63
CA GLN A 826 -11.17 -38.10 -3.38
C GLN A 826 -12.65 -38.19 -2.99
N ARG A 827 -12.97 -38.72 -1.80
CA ARG A 827 -14.35 -38.88 -1.31
C ARG A 827 -14.70 -37.75 -0.37
N ILE A 828 -15.96 -37.32 -0.42
CA ILE A 828 -16.52 -36.44 0.61
C ILE A 828 -16.51 -37.21 1.93
N ILE A 829 -15.81 -36.67 2.92
CA ILE A 829 -15.72 -37.24 4.28
C ILE A 829 -16.45 -36.37 5.32
N ASP A 830 -16.77 -35.12 4.96
CA ASP A 830 -17.54 -34.20 5.77
C ASP A 830 -18.58 -33.49 4.89
N GLU A 831 -19.81 -34.03 4.87
CA GLU A 831 -20.90 -33.48 4.05
C GLU A 831 -21.32 -32.07 4.48
N SER A 832 -21.23 -31.75 5.77
CA SER A 832 -21.62 -30.43 6.28
C SER A 832 -20.64 -29.37 5.79
N LYS A 833 -19.35 -29.62 5.98
CA LYS A 833 -18.27 -28.76 5.51
C LYS A 833 -18.25 -28.65 4.00
N TYR A 834 -18.49 -29.75 3.30
CA TYR A 834 -18.59 -29.76 1.85
C TYR A 834 -19.74 -28.87 1.35
N ASN A 835 -20.95 -29.03 1.90
CA ASN A 835 -22.11 -28.23 1.50
C ASN A 835 -21.91 -26.73 1.78
N ALA A 836 -21.18 -26.37 2.84
CA ALA A 836 -20.85 -24.99 3.17
C ALA A 836 -19.77 -24.39 2.23
N ASN A 837 -18.72 -25.15 1.90
CA ASN A 837 -17.47 -24.56 1.39
C ASN A 837 -17.18 -24.81 -0.08
N TRP A 838 -17.83 -25.78 -0.74
CA TRP A 838 -17.44 -26.21 -2.09
C TRP A 838 -17.39 -25.06 -3.11
N ARG A 839 -18.26 -24.04 -2.98
CA ARG A 839 -18.28 -22.87 -3.88
C ARG A 839 -17.06 -21.97 -3.73
N LYS A 840 -16.65 -21.70 -2.48
CA LYS A 840 -15.45 -20.90 -2.17
C LYS A 840 -14.20 -21.63 -2.66
N VAL A 841 -14.07 -22.91 -2.30
CA VAL A 841 -12.92 -23.71 -2.72
C VAL A 841 -12.85 -23.86 -4.24
N THR A 842 -13.99 -23.96 -4.93
CA THR A 842 -14.02 -23.94 -6.41
C THR A 842 -13.42 -22.65 -6.96
N GLU A 843 -13.75 -21.51 -6.37
CA GLU A 843 -13.21 -20.22 -6.77
C GLU A 843 -11.69 -20.15 -6.54
N ASP A 844 -11.22 -20.62 -5.38
CA ASP A 844 -9.79 -20.65 -5.06
C ASP A 844 -9.02 -21.59 -5.99
N LEU A 845 -9.57 -22.77 -6.33
CA LEU A 845 -9.00 -23.70 -7.29
C LEU A 845 -8.89 -23.12 -8.69
N ILE A 846 -9.91 -22.36 -9.14
CA ILE A 846 -9.87 -21.68 -10.44
C ILE A 846 -8.79 -20.59 -10.44
N LYS A 847 -8.64 -19.85 -9.34
CA LYS A 847 -7.67 -18.74 -9.21
C LYS A 847 -6.21 -19.17 -9.19
N LEU A 848 -5.92 -20.45 -8.91
CA LEU A 848 -4.56 -21.00 -9.02
C LEU A 848 -3.95 -20.63 -10.39
N SER A 849 -2.72 -20.12 -10.37
CA SER A 849 -2.01 -19.64 -11.56
C SER A 849 -1.97 -20.68 -12.68
N ILE A 850 -1.82 -21.96 -12.31
CA ILE A 850 -1.84 -23.07 -13.25
C ILE A 850 -3.17 -23.19 -13.99
N ASN A 851 -4.31 -23.09 -13.27
CA ASN A 851 -5.62 -23.20 -13.91
C ASN A 851 -5.95 -21.95 -14.74
N GLN A 852 -5.55 -20.76 -14.29
CA GLN A 852 -5.76 -19.53 -15.07
C GLN A 852 -5.00 -19.54 -16.40
N LYS A 853 -3.74 -19.99 -16.37
CA LYS A 853 -2.86 -19.94 -17.53
C LYS A 853 -3.00 -21.15 -18.44
N TYR A 854 -3.12 -22.36 -17.87
CA TYR A 854 -3.00 -23.59 -18.62
C TYR A 854 -4.30 -24.35 -18.84
N ARG A 855 -5.37 -24.06 -18.10
CA ARG A 855 -6.68 -24.67 -18.35
C ARG A 855 -7.48 -23.77 -19.30
N PRO A 856 -7.95 -24.27 -20.44
CA PRO A 856 -8.72 -23.46 -21.37
C PRO A 856 -10.09 -23.10 -20.77
N SER A 857 -10.60 -21.94 -21.15
CA SER A 857 -11.98 -21.55 -20.86
C SER A 857 -12.98 -22.24 -21.77
N PHE A 858 -14.26 -22.12 -21.44
CA PHE A 858 -15.35 -22.59 -22.29
C PHE A 858 -15.28 -21.98 -23.70
N ALA A 859 -15.11 -20.65 -23.81
CA ALA A 859 -15.02 -19.97 -25.10
C ALA A 859 -13.79 -20.41 -25.91
N GLU A 860 -12.66 -20.65 -25.24
CA GLU A 860 -11.43 -21.14 -25.88
C GLU A 860 -11.59 -22.56 -26.43
N VAL A 861 -12.17 -23.48 -25.66
CA VAL A 861 -12.42 -24.86 -26.14
C VAL A 861 -13.39 -24.86 -27.33
N LEU A 862 -14.43 -24.03 -27.28
CA LEU A 862 -15.39 -23.94 -28.38
C LEU A 862 -14.76 -23.34 -29.64
N TYR A 863 -13.92 -22.31 -29.48
CA TYR A 863 -13.16 -21.71 -30.58
C TYR A 863 -12.26 -22.73 -31.26
N ASP A 864 -11.46 -23.47 -30.47
CA ASP A 864 -10.53 -24.47 -30.98
C ASP A 864 -11.28 -25.59 -31.72
N PHE A 865 -12.43 -26.04 -31.19
CA PHE A 865 -13.27 -27.06 -31.83
C PHE A 865 -13.78 -26.60 -33.19
N ILE A 866 -14.39 -25.41 -33.26
CA ILE A 866 -14.91 -24.87 -34.52
C ILE A 866 -13.77 -24.68 -35.52
N SER A 867 -12.66 -24.09 -35.08
CA SER A 867 -11.53 -23.76 -35.93
C SER A 867 -10.87 -25.00 -36.54
N ILE A 868 -10.63 -26.05 -35.74
CA ILE A 868 -10.02 -27.30 -36.21
C ILE A 868 -10.99 -28.08 -37.12
N LEU A 869 -12.27 -28.14 -36.79
CA LEU A 869 -13.25 -28.85 -37.62
C LEU A 869 -13.42 -28.16 -38.98
N GLU A 870 -13.52 -26.83 -38.99
CA GLU A 870 -13.74 -26.07 -40.22
C GLU A 870 -12.54 -26.12 -41.17
N SER A 871 -11.32 -25.94 -40.62
CA SER A 871 -10.09 -25.88 -41.40
C SER A 871 -9.47 -27.24 -41.70
N LYS A 872 -9.49 -28.18 -40.76
CA LYS A 872 -8.76 -29.47 -40.86
C LYS A 872 -9.67 -30.69 -40.91
N ASN A 873 -10.99 -30.52 -40.81
CA ASN A 873 -11.99 -31.60 -40.79
C ASN A 873 -11.72 -32.67 -39.71
N LYS A 874 -11.18 -32.24 -38.55
CA LYS A 874 -10.92 -33.09 -37.37
C LYS A 874 -11.76 -32.63 -36.19
N ARG A 875 -12.23 -33.57 -35.37
CA ARG A 875 -12.95 -33.27 -34.13
C ARG A 875 -12.01 -33.44 -32.95
N ILE A 876 -11.96 -32.42 -32.08
CA ILE A 876 -11.33 -32.51 -30.76
C ILE A 876 -12.40 -32.83 -29.71
N LEU A 877 -12.04 -33.58 -28.67
CA LEU A 877 -12.95 -33.94 -27.57
C LEU A 877 -14.26 -34.61 -28.04
N GLU A 878 -14.22 -35.46 -29.08
CA GLU A 878 -15.41 -36.01 -29.73
C GLU A 878 -16.25 -36.94 -28.82
N SER A 879 -15.60 -37.70 -27.94
CA SER A 879 -16.26 -38.66 -27.03
C SER A 879 -16.04 -38.39 -25.55
N ILE A 880 -15.30 -37.32 -25.22
CA ILE A 880 -14.81 -37.02 -23.88
C ILE A 880 -15.07 -35.56 -23.50
N TYR A 881 -15.08 -35.28 -22.20
CA TYR A 881 -15.25 -33.95 -21.61
C TYR A 881 -13.94 -33.43 -21.04
N THR A 882 -13.76 -32.11 -21.13
CA THR A 882 -12.75 -31.39 -20.34
C THR A 882 -13.41 -30.51 -19.31
N TRP A 883 -12.84 -30.48 -18.11
CA TRP A 883 -13.05 -29.40 -17.17
C TRP A 883 -12.40 -28.11 -17.67
N THR A 884 -13.14 -27.01 -17.66
CA THR A 884 -12.63 -25.67 -18.03
C THR A 884 -12.31 -24.83 -16.79
N LYS A 885 -11.67 -23.68 -16.98
CA LYS A 885 -11.54 -22.67 -15.92
C LYS A 885 -12.81 -21.79 -15.75
N SER A 886 -13.85 -22.02 -16.55
CA SER A 886 -15.09 -21.24 -16.50
C SER A 886 -16.02 -21.74 -15.38
N ARG A 887 -16.79 -20.82 -14.80
CA ARG A 887 -17.71 -21.09 -13.68
C ARG A 887 -19.10 -20.56 -14.01
N SER A 888 -20.13 -21.31 -13.65
CA SER A 888 -21.52 -20.82 -13.67
C SER A 888 -21.78 -19.82 -12.54
N SER A 889 -22.83 -19.01 -12.70
CA SER A 889 -23.38 -18.08 -11.70
C SER A 889 -23.66 -18.74 -10.33
N SER A 890 -24.01 -20.03 -10.34
CA SER A 890 -24.33 -20.81 -9.14
C SER A 890 -23.09 -21.44 -8.47
N GLY A 891 -21.89 -21.18 -9.01
CA GLY A 891 -20.61 -21.63 -8.47
C GLY A 891 -20.09 -22.97 -8.99
N PHE A 892 -20.85 -23.67 -9.84
CA PHE A 892 -20.40 -24.93 -10.45
C PHE A 892 -19.34 -24.67 -11.52
N LEU A 893 -18.37 -25.57 -11.62
CA LEU A 893 -17.43 -25.60 -12.73
C LEU A 893 -18.16 -25.99 -14.01
N VAL A 894 -17.66 -25.52 -15.15
CA VAL A 894 -18.22 -25.83 -16.49
C VAL A 894 -17.36 -26.87 -17.18
N GLU A 895 -18.00 -27.95 -17.64
CA GLU A 895 -17.37 -28.98 -18.47
C GLU A 895 -17.97 -28.93 -19.88
N VAL A 896 -17.11 -29.12 -20.88
CA VAL A 896 -17.50 -29.13 -22.29
C VAL A 896 -16.80 -30.27 -23.01
N GLY A 897 -17.50 -30.88 -23.97
CA GLY A 897 -16.95 -31.95 -24.77
C GLY A 897 -18.05 -32.73 -25.47
N ARG A 898 -17.76 -33.99 -25.82
CA ARG A 898 -18.59 -34.77 -26.75
C ARG A 898 -18.92 -33.99 -28.02
N CYS A 899 -17.90 -33.41 -28.64
CA CYS A 899 -18.03 -32.56 -29.82
C CYS A 899 -18.33 -33.37 -31.10
N GLY A 900 -19.33 -34.25 -31.04
CA GLY A 900 -19.78 -35.10 -32.14
C GLY A 900 -20.74 -34.39 -33.10
N GLY A 901 -21.37 -35.16 -34.00
CA GLY A 901 -22.32 -34.62 -34.98
C GLY A 901 -23.58 -33.98 -34.37
N ASP A 902 -23.95 -34.37 -33.15
CA ASP A 902 -25.06 -33.77 -32.38
C ASP A 902 -24.68 -32.45 -31.70
N GLY A 903 -23.40 -32.06 -31.72
CA GLY A 903 -22.86 -30.82 -31.14
C GLY A 903 -22.28 -31.00 -29.73
N ALA A 904 -21.37 -30.09 -29.35
CA ALA A 904 -20.72 -30.11 -28.06
C ALA A 904 -21.75 -29.99 -26.93
N ARG A 905 -21.59 -30.83 -25.91
CA ARG A 905 -22.43 -30.83 -24.71
C ARG A 905 -21.78 -29.99 -23.63
N VAL A 906 -22.59 -29.17 -22.98
CA VAL A 906 -22.15 -28.27 -21.90
C VAL A 906 -22.88 -28.68 -20.63
N ASN A 907 -22.12 -29.16 -19.66
CA ASN A 907 -22.67 -29.48 -18.35
C ASN A 907 -21.98 -28.64 -17.27
N ARG A 908 -22.51 -28.76 -16.06
CA ARG A 908 -21.89 -28.21 -14.87
C ARG A 908 -21.90 -29.26 -13.77
N TRP A 909 -20.84 -29.28 -12.99
CA TRP A 909 -20.72 -30.20 -11.86
C TRP A 909 -19.94 -29.54 -10.73
N LYS A 910 -20.05 -30.13 -9.55
CA LYS A 910 -19.30 -29.68 -8.38
C LYS A 910 -17.84 -30.17 -8.50
N PRO A 911 -16.88 -29.55 -7.81
CA PRO A 911 -15.45 -29.86 -7.94
C PRO A 911 -15.05 -31.29 -7.56
N ASP A 912 -15.91 -32.04 -6.86
CA ASP A 912 -15.73 -33.47 -6.53
C ASP A 912 -16.11 -34.41 -7.69
N GLY A 913 -16.74 -33.91 -8.75
CA GLY A 913 -17.17 -34.67 -9.91
C GLY A 913 -16.03 -35.48 -10.52
N ARG A 914 -16.23 -36.81 -10.60
CA ARG A 914 -15.26 -37.78 -11.12
C ARG A 914 -15.95 -38.76 -12.05
N ASN A 915 -15.66 -38.67 -13.34
CA ASN A 915 -16.25 -39.54 -14.35
C ASN A 915 -15.17 -40.09 -15.28
N GLY A 916 -15.37 -41.30 -15.79
CA GLY A 916 -14.45 -41.97 -16.70
C GLY A 916 -14.28 -41.27 -18.05
N ILE A 917 -15.17 -40.33 -18.40
CA ILE A 917 -15.08 -39.52 -19.61
C ILE A 917 -14.85 -38.02 -19.33
N LEU A 918 -14.38 -37.65 -18.14
CA LEU A 918 -14.11 -36.25 -17.77
C LEU A 918 -12.65 -36.09 -17.35
N GLY A 919 -11.87 -35.32 -18.09
CA GLY A 919 -10.45 -35.09 -17.85
C GLY A 919 -10.03 -33.61 -17.96
N ALA A 920 -8.72 -33.38 -18.02
CA ALA A 920 -8.13 -32.05 -18.18
C ALA A 920 -7.46 -31.91 -19.54
N CYS A 921 -8.03 -31.09 -20.41
CA CYS A 921 -7.34 -30.50 -21.56
C CYS A 921 -6.48 -29.33 -21.08
N PHE A 922 -5.38 -29.04 -21.78
CA PHE A 922 -4.55 -27.89 -21.46
C PHE A 922 -4.17 -27.07 -22.69
N SER A 923 -3.94 -25.78 -22.45
CA SER A 923 -3.50 -24.76 -23.40
C SER A 923 -2.28 -24.07 -22.81
N ARG A 924 -1.36 -23.52 -23.60
CA ARG A 924 -0.25 -22.68 -23.10
C ARG A 924 -0.08 -21.46 -23.96
#